data_AF-A0AA39GKK4-F1
#
_entry.id   AF-A0AA39GKK4-F1
#
_cell.length_a   1.000
_cell.length_b   1.000
_cell.length_c   1.000
_cell.angle_alpha   90.00
_cell.angle_beta   90.00
_cell.angle_gamma   90.00
#
_symmetry.space_group_name_H-M   'P 1'
#
loop_
_entity.id
_entity.type
_entity.pdbx_description
1 polymer ?
#
loop_
_entity_poly.entity_id
_entity_poly.type
_entity_poly.pdbx_seq_one_letter_code
_entity_poly.pdbx_strand_id
1 'polypeptide(L)'
;MSNLTPQALFSVKGYVAVVTGGSSGIGYMICRGLVANGAKVYVVALGSFDKQVQALNELGAASGGIAYGVPCDVSNKSAIEQLSALLKERETRVDMLISNAGIRRDPPQACDVLQASLTELQASMWSSQEGDWVDTFKVNTTAHYFLSVALLPLLAAAASNMNAGEGRGVVLVMSSCASMHNVTNVDLTSYASSKAATDHLVRLLAAKFSRFYVRVVGVNPGFVPSNMNPVGQAGNIFSNLFDKVPAKRAGCEEDLVGTILYLVSRAGAYVDGVNFSRIADEDLRHLATHLNVTSIDEQDAKDYLTILRSYEAVLDDIETSPDFVPDALQPDASAPPRTYWRPGPEDGAKNAWSHRCNIVSPAEQTDSTDSRLLANRTIAIKDNISVKGLPMTIGVPESLFPGGTYPISTIDASVVSRILEAGGIIRGTSTCESFCASPLSFTSASGPVHNALLHGHTSGGSSSGSAVLVASHALRKAGRSDISGQTVELAVGTDQAGSVRNPASYSGIYGLKPTFGLVPYTGAASMTPMIDHVGPLAADLEGISALLEAMAGYDGFDARMSPESPLRQNVKPYCAMLQAVRGELSSSPGLGPGLRVGLLKESFTVAGLSDDVRSTVTQAARTYFGAAGCALVEVSVPMHLQGPIIWTAATRPSMSSHLCQGRPSGHLSYLPPGVRIDWPPSQGTYDTLTANNPAVVNIMLSELFSKEVRKPDLEAKAHRKVFELRAAYDAALEEVDVLITPCASTVAMPHPKEAVVDGKKTPILERLGVAVGATSNTCPFNVTGHPAMSVPCGFGTDPSRPDIPLPVGMQIIGRRWKDEEVIRAAAVFEHGRQLANKCQSNV
;
A
#
# COMPACT_ATOMS: atom_id res chain seq x y z
N MET A 1 -45.47 8.01 -20.62
CA MET A 1 -44.37 7.91 -21.61
C MET A 1 -43.18 7.29 -20.92
N SER A 2 -42.40 6.44 -21.60
CA SER A 2 -41.18 5.84 -21.00
C SER A 2 -40.23 6.93 -20.50
N ASN A 3 -39.74 6.79 -19.26
CA ASN A 3 -38.77 7.71 -18.65
C ASN A 3 -37.38 7.66 -19.30
N LEU A 4 -37.19 6.83 -20.34
CA LEU A 4 -35.90 6.57 -21.00
C LEU A 4 -35.89 7.01 -22.47
N THR A 5 -36.91 7.72 -22.95
CA THR A 5 -36.85 8.29 -24.32
C THR A 5 -35.85 9.45 -24.36
N PRO A 6 -35.16 9.69 -25.50
CA PRO A 6 -34.29 10.85 -25.66
C PRO A 6 -35.01 12.17 -25.33
N GLN A 7 -36.28 12.29 -25.70
CA GLN A 7 -37.10 13.47 -25.39
C GLN A 7 -37.32 13.66 -23.89
N ALA A 8 -37.41 12.58 -23.11
CA ALA A 8 -37.54 12.67 -21.65
C ALA A 8 -36.20 12.88 -20.94
N LEU A 9 -35.10 12.33 -21.48
CA LEU A 9 -33.78 12.40 -20.86
C LEU A 9 -33.07 13.74 -21.13
N PHE A 10 -33.20 14.28 -22.34
CA PHE A 10 -32.50 15.49 -22.78
C PHE A 10 -33.37 16.76 -22.77
N SER A 11 -34.63 16.67 -22.32
CA SER A 11 -35.53 17.83 -22.32
C SER A 11 -35.07 18.90 -21.34
N VAL A 12 -35.07 20.14 -21.83
CA VAL A 12 -34.90 21.39 -21.07
C VAL A 12 -36.17 22.25 -21.15
N LYS A 13 -37.29 21.67 -21.59
CA LYS A 13 -38.54 22.42 -21.76
C LYS A 13 -39.01 22.98 -20.43
N GLY A 14 -39.21 24.29 -20.39
CA GLY A 14 -39.60 25.02 -19.18
C GLY A 14 -38.47 25.28 -18.18
N TYR A 15 -37.22 24.98 -18.53
CA TYR A 15 -36.06 25.36 -17.71
C TYR A 15 -35.72 26.83 -17.94
N VAL A 16 -35.23 27.50 -16.90
CA VAL A 16 -34.73 28.88 -16.94
C VAL A 16 -33.21 28.86 -17.03
N ALA A 17 -32.66 29.42 -18.10
CA ALA A 17 -31.23 29.50 -18.36
C ALA A 17 -30.73 30.94 -18.37
N VAL A 18 -29.54 31.17 -17.84
CA VAL A 18 -28.79 32.43 -17.98
C VAL A 18 -27.53 32.14 -18.79
N VAL A 19 -27.33 32.82 -19.92
CA VAL A 19 -26.19 32.58 -20.82
C VAL A 19 -25.38 33.85 -21.01
N THR A 20 -24.13 33.86 -20.51
CA THR A 20 -23.23 35.02 -20.65
C THR A 20 -22.42 34.96 -21.94
N GLY A 21 -22.15 36.13 -22.54
CA GLY A 21 -21.63 36.19 -23.91
C GLY A 21 -22.65 35.66 -24.94
N GLY A 22 -23.93 35.66 -24.60
CA GLY A 22 -24.98 34.96 -25.35
C GLY A 22 -25.39 35.60 -26.67
N SER A 23 -24.82 36.75 -27.05
CA SER A 23 -25.16 37.48 -28.29
C SER A 23 -24.28 37.12 -29.49
N SER A 24 -23.23 36.31 -29.32
CA SER A 24 -22.34 35.90 -30.40
C SER A 24 -21.66 34.54 -30.15
N GLY A 25 -21.07 33.96 -31.21
CA GLY A 25 -20.24 32.75 -31.13
C GLY A 25 -20.91 31.58 -30.40
N ILE A 26 -20.12 30.87 -29.59
CA ILE A 26 -20.53 29.71 -28.78
C ILE A 26 -21.73 30.07 -27.88
N GLY A 27 -21.72 31.25 -27.24
CA GLY A 27 -22.82 31.66 -26.38
C GLY A 27 -24.15 31.77 -27.14
N TYR A 28 -24.13 32.33 -28.35
CA TYR A 28 -25.33 32.43 -29.18
C TYR A 28 -25.79 31.07 -29.73
N MET A 29 -24.86 30.18 -30.11
CA MET A 29 -25.17 28.80 -30.47
C MET A 29 -25.91 28.07 -29.34
N ILE A 30 -25.44 28.23 -28.10
CA ILE A 30 -26.09 27.66 -26.92
C ILE A 30 -27.48 28.27 -26.70
N CYS A 31 -27.64 29.59 -26.81
CA CYS A 31 -28.95 30.25 -26.74
C CYS A 31 -29.93 29.66 -27.75
N ARG A 32 -29.51 29.48 -29.01
CA ARG A 32 -30.34 28.88 -30.08
C ARG A 32 -30.76 27.46 -29.71
N GLY A 33 -29.81 26.64 -29.29
CA GLY A 33 -30.07 25.25 -28.88
C GLY A 33 -31.07 25.15 -27.72
N LEU A 34 -30.88 25.96 -26.68
CA LEU A 34 -31.77 25.96 -25.50
C LEU A 34 -33.18 26.46 -25.85
N VAL A 35 -33.29 27.56 -26.59
CA VAL A 35 -34.60 28.11 -27.00
C VAL A 35 -35.32 27.16 -27.97
N ALA A 36 -34.62 26.57 -28.94
CA ALA A 36 -35.18 25.55 -29.83
C ALA A 36 -35.71 24.32 -29.08
N ASN A 37 -35.20 24.04 -27.88
CA ASN A 37 -35.64 22.94 -27.02
C ASN A 37 -36.59 23.37 -25.88
N GLY A 38 -37.15 24.57 -25.96
CA GLY A 38 -38.25 25.02 -25.09
C GLY A 38 -37.80 25.63 -23.75
N ALA A 39 -36.54 26.02 -23.62
CA ALA A 39 -36.05 26.73 -22.44
C ALA A 39 -36.37 28.24 -22.52
N LYS A 40 -36.48 28.87 -21.36
CA LYS A 40 -36.52 30.32 -21.18
C LYS A 40 -35.09 30.82 -20.96
N VAL A 41 -34.57 31.65 -21.85
CA VAL A 41 -33.15 32.04 -21.87
C VAL A 41 -32.98 33.54 -21.62
N TYR A 42 -32.20 33.90 -20.61
CA TYR A 42 -31.68 35.26 -20.43
C TYR A 42 -30.34 35.39 -21.16
N VAL A 43 -30.35 36.15 -22.26
CA VAL A 43 -29.19 36.45 -23.10
C VAL A 43 -28.44 37.62 -22.47
N VAL A 44 -27.29 37.34 -21.86
CA VAL A 44 -26.48 38.33 -21.14
C VAL A 44 -25.25 38.68 -21.95
N ALA A 45 -25.14 39.94 -22.38
CA ALA A 45 -24.02 40.40 -23.20
C ALA A 45 -23.80 41.93 -23.08
N LEU A 46 -22.74 42.43 -23.71
CA LEU A 46 -22.47 43.87 -23.84
C LEU A 46 -23.21 44.47 -25.05
N GLY A 47 -23.56 45.76 -24.97
CA GLY A 47 -24.14 46.51 -26.08
C GLY A 47 -25.63 46.23 -26.35
N SER A 48 -26.10 46.58 -27.56
CA SER A 48 -27.45 46.24 -28.06
C SER A 48 -27.38 44.99 -28.94
N PHE A 49 -28.31 44.08 -28.72
CA PHE A 49 -28.42 42.78 -29.40
C PHE A 49 -29.89 42.37 -29.56
N ASP A 50 -30.77 43.34 -29.77
CA ASP A 50 -32.22 43.15 -29.88
C ASP A 50 -32.59 42.27 -31.08
N LYS A 51 -31.82 42.37 -32.18
CA LYS A 51 -32.00 41.52 -33.37
C LYS A 51 -31.77 40.05 -33.05
N GLN A 52 -30.73 39.72 -32.27
CA GLN A 52 -30.42 38.36 -31.84
C GLN A 52 -31.52 37.80 -30.93
N VAL A 53 -32.01 38.62 -30.00
CA VAL A 53 -33.13 38.22 -29.12
C VAL A 53 -34.41 37.99 -29.93
N GLN A 54 -34.70 38.85 -30.90
CA GLN A 54 -35.84 38.65 -31.81
C GLN A 54 -35.71 37.34 -32.59
N ALA A 55 -34.55 37.07 -33.19
CA ALA A 55 -34.32 35.83 -33.95
C ALA A 55 -34.44 34.57 -33.06
N LEU A 56 -33.97 34.64 -31.81
CA LEU A 56 -34.15 33.55 -30.84
C LEU A 56 -35.62 33.31 -30.52
N ASN A 57 -36.41 34.38 -30.32
CA ASN A 57 -37.84 34.27 -30.07
C ASN A 57 -38.61 33.69 -31.26
N GLU A 58 -38.24 34.06 -32.49
CA GLU A 58 -38.78 33.47 -33.72
C GLU A 58 -38.46 31.97 -33.80
N LEU A 59 -37.22 31.57 -33.46
CA LEU A 59 -36.80 30.16 -33.41
C LEU A 59 -37.55 29.35 -32.34
N GLY A 60 -37.81 29.94 -31.18
CA GLY A 60 -38.47 29.29 -30.04
C GLY A 60 -39.98 29.12 -30.17
N ALA A 61 -40.63 29.81 -31.12
CA ALA A 61 -42.08 29.86 -31.23
C ALA A 61 -42.74 28.47 -31.32
N ALA A 62 -42.11 27.51 -32.00
CA ALA A 62 -42.63 26.14 -32.15
C ALA A 62 -42.41 25.24 -30.92
N SER A 63 -41.35 25.47 -30.15
CA SER A 63 -40.97 24.66 -28.99
C SER A 63 -41.53 25.20 -27.66
N GLY A 64 -41.97 26.47 -27.66
CA GLY A 64 -42.34 27.24 -26.48
C GLY A 64 -41.14 27.89 -25.76
N GLY A 65 -39.97 27.90 -26.39
CA GLY A 65 -38.80 28.59 -25.88
C GLY A 65 -38.90 30.10 -26.10
N ILE A 66 -38.26 30.87 -25.22
CA ILE A 66 -38.31 32.34 -25.26
C ILE A 66 -36.98 32.91 -24.75
N ALA A 67 -36.58 34.05 -25.29
CA ALA A 67 -35.35 34.75 -24.96
C ALA A 67 -35.60 36.20 -24.52
N TYR A 68 -34.85 36.66 -23.52
CA TYR A 68 -34.83 38.03 -23.03
C TYR A 68 -33.40 38.58 -23.06
N GLY A 69 -33.20 39.78 -23.60
CA GLY A 69 -31.90 40.45 -23.57
C GLY A 69 -31.68 41.20 -22.26
N VAL A 70 -30.49 41.03 -21.67
CA VAL A 70 -30.07 41.78 -20.47
C VAL A 70 -28.63 42.29 -20.67
N PRO A 71 -28.43 43.59 -20.93
CA PRO A 71 -27.09 44.17 -21.01
C PRO A 71 -26.36 44.05 -19.67
N CYS A 72 -25.17 43.44 -19.66
CA CYS A 72 -24.35 43.32 -18.45
C CYS A 72 -22.87 43.14 -18.80
N ASP A 73 -22.02 43.93 -18.14
CA ASP A 73 -20.57 43.72 -18.13
C ASP A 73 -20.20 42.76 -16.99
N VAL A 74 -19.94 41.50 -17.34
CA VAL A 74 -19.58 40.46 -16.38
C VAL A 74 -18.21 40.68 -15.73
N SER A 75 -17.38 41.59 -16.26
CA SER A 75 -16.13 41.96 -15.60
C SER A 75 -16.37 42.87 -14.38
N ASN A 76 -17.57 43.43 -14.23
CA ASN A 76 -17.95 44.34 -13.16
C ASN A 76 -18.88 43.64 -12.15
N LYS A 77 -18.42 43.53 -10.90
CA LYS A 77 -19.18 42.89 -9.81
C LYS A 77 -20.52 43.57 -9.51
N SER A 78 -20.60 44.90 -9.61
CA SER A 78 -21.86 45.64 -9.38
C SER A 78 -22.87 45.39 -10.51
N ALA A 79 -22.39 45.26 -11.76
CA ALA A 79 -23.26 44.87 -12.87
C ALA A 79 -23.78 43.42 -12.70
N ILE A 80 -22.95 42.49 -12.23
CA ILE A 80 -23.38 41.12 -11.87
C ILE A 80 -24.44 41.15 -10.75
N GLU A 81 -24.28 42.02 -9.76
CA GLU A 81 -25.25 42.18 -8.67
C GLU A 81 -26.60 42.70 -9.18
N GLN A 82 -26.59 43.70 -10.08
CA GLN A 82 -27.80 44.21 -10.74
C GLN A 82 -28.47 43.12 -11.60
N LEU A 83 -27.70 42.32 -12.34
CA LEU A 83 -28.22 41.16 -13.07
C LEU A 83 -28.89 40.15 -12.13
N SER A 84 -28.25 39.80 -11.01
CA SER A 84 -28.82 38.91 -10.00
C SER A 84 -30.12 39.47 -9.40
N ALA A 85 -30.18 40.77 -9.11
CA ALA A 85 -31.38 41.42 -8.61
C ALA A 85 -32.53 41.35 -9.62
N LEU A 86 -32.28 41.70 -10.89
CA LEU A 86 -33.27 41.62 -11.97
C LEU A 86 -33.80 40.20 -12.14
N LEU A 87 -32.93 39.19 -12.07
CA LEU A 87 -33.35 37.79 -12.18
C LEU A 87 -34.20 37.35 -10.98
N LYS A 88 -33.87 37.80 -9.76
CA LYS A 88 -34.66 37.50 -8.54
C LYS A 88 -36.05 38.13 -8.57
N GLU A 89 -36.21 39.28 -9.22
CA GLU A 89 -37.52 39.92 -9.40
C GLU A 89 -38.41 39.16 -10.39
N ARG A 90 -37.80 38.50 -11.38
CA ARG A 90 -38.53 37.87 -12.50
C ARG A 90 -38.70 36.37 -12.36
N GLU A 91 -37.82 35.71 -11.63
CA GLU A 91 -37.75 34.25 -11.55
C GLU A 91 -37.62 33.79 -10.09
N THR A 92 -38.34 32.73 -9.76
CA THR A 92 -38.21 32.08 -8.44
C THR A 92 -37.05 31.10 -8.39
N ARG A 93 -36.46 30.75 -9.55
CA ARG A 93 -35.33 29.82 -9.69
C ARG A 93 -34.60 30.01 -11.02
N VAL A 94 -33.36 29.58 -11.10
CA VAL A 94 -32.57 29.46 -12.34
C VAL A 94 -32.09 28.02 -12.44
N ASP A 95 -32.46 27.32 -13.50
CA ASP A 95 -32.15 25.90 -13.67
C ASP A 95 -30.72 25.66 -14.14
N MET A 96 -30.20 26.59 -14.95
CA MET A 96 -28.83 26.51 -15.45
C MET A 96 -28.20 27.89 -15.64
N LEU A 97 -26.94 28.02 -15.23
CA LEU A 97 -26.06 29.12 -15.58
C LEU A 97 -25.04 28.62 -16.60
N ILE A 98 -25.09 29.13 -17.83
CA ILE A 98 -24.04 28.95 -18.83
C ILE A 98 -23.10 30.15 -18.74
N SER A 99 -22.06 30.00 -17.94
CA SER A 99 -21.01 30.99 -17.74
C SER A 99 -20.02 30.88 -18.90
N ASN A 100 -20.37 31.50 -20.04
CA ASN A 100 -19.64 31.36 -21.30
C ASN A 100 -18.78 32.58 -21.68
N ALA A 101 -19.07 33.77 -21.14
CA ALA A 101 -18.33 34.98 -21.48
C ALA A 101 -16.82 34.79 -21.33
N GLY A 102 -16.07 35.19 -22.35
CA GLY A 102 -14.61 35.15 -22.36
C GLY A 102 -14.03 36.20 -23.30
N ILE A 103 -12.74 36.43 -23.21
CA ILE A 103 -11.94 37.24 -24.13
C ILE A 103 -10.60 36.56 -24.43
N ARG A 104 -9.98 36.94 -25.54
CA ARG A 104 -8.62 36.57 -25.94
C ARG A 104 -7.83 37.86 -26.23
N ARG A 105 -6.62 37.94 -25.69
CA ARG A 105 -5.67 39.05 -25.85
C ARG A 105 -4.29 38.48 -26.14
N ASP A 106 -4.01 38.31 -27.43
CA ASP A 106 -2.75 37.77 -27.92
C ASP A 106 -1.66 38.86 -27.92
N PRO A 107 -0.37 38.48 -27.92
CA PRO A 107 0.70 39.44 -28.07
C PRO A 107 0.53 40.25 -29.39
N PRO A 108 0.69 41.59 -29.36
CA PRO A 108 0.60 42.43 -30.55
C PRO A 108 1.57 42.02 -31.67
N GLN A 109 2.72 41.47 -31.31
CA GLN A 109 3.65 40.87 -32.26
C GLN A 109 3.46 39.35 -32.24
N ALA A 110 2.87 38.81 -33.31
CA ALA A 110 2.72 37.36 -33.46
C ALA A 110 4.00 36.70 -33.99
N CYS A 111 4.27 35.47 -33.52
CA CYS A 111 5.25 34.58 -34.13
C CYS A 111 4.75 33.13 -34.12
N ASP A 112 5.31 32.28 -34.98
CA ASP A 112 5.14 30.83 -34.86
C ASP A 112 6.07 30.30 -33.77
N VAL A 113 5.53 30.11 -32.56
CA VAL A 113 6.31 29.71 -31.37
C VAL A 113 7.10 28.42 -31.59
N LEU A 114 6.68 27.55 -32.52
CA LEU A 114 7.36 26.29 -32.79
C LEU A 114 8.54 26.42 -33.76
N GLN A 115 8.62 27.51 -34.53
CA GLN A 115 9.61 27.69 -35.60
C GLN A 115 10.40 29.01 -35.51
N ALA A 116 9.95 29.97 -34.70
CA ALA A 116 10.57 31.27 -34.53
C ALA A 116 11.99 31.15 -33.95
N SER A 117 12.90 32.03 -34.39
CA SER A 117 14.20 32.18 -33.74
C SER A 117 14.03 32.69 -32.30
N LEU A 118 15.05 32.50 -31.45
CA LEU A 118 15.03 32.96 -30.06
C LEU A 118 14.70 34.46 -29.94
N THR A 119 15.24 35.29 -30.84
CA THR A 119 15.02 36.74 -30.84
C THR A 119 13.59 37.10 -31.24
N GLU A 120 13.02 36.39 -32.23
CA GLU A 120 11.63 36.59 -32.65
C GLU A 120 10.64 36.13 -31.58
N LEU A 121 10.91 34.98 -30.95
CA LEU A 121 10.12 34.45 -29.84
C LEU A 121 10.13 35.43 -28.65
N GLN A 122 11.31 35.92 -28.26
CA GLN A 122 11.44 36.90 -27.19
C GLN A 122 10.66 38.19 -27.50
N ALA A 123 10.78 38.73 -28.73
CA ALA A 123 10.09 39.95 -29.12
C ALA A 123 8.55 39.77 -29.12
N SER A 124 8.06 38.63 -29.61
CA SER A 124 6.65 38.23 -29.54
C SER A 124 6.15 38.22 -28.09
N MET A 125 6.79 37.42 -27.22
CA MET A 125 6.37 37.29 -25.82
C MET A 125 6.43 38.62 -25.08
N TRP A 126 7.49 39.40 -25.29
CA TRP A 126 7.71 40.70 -24.65
C TRP A 126 6.75 41.80 -25.13
N SER A 127 6.11 41.63 -26.28
CA SER A 127 5.12 42.60 -26.79
C SER A 127 3.81 42.62 -25.98
N SER A 128 3.55 41.57 -25.20
CA SER A 128 2.35 41.44 -24.35
C SER A 128 2.25 42.55 -23.31
N GLN A 129 1.07 43.13 -23.14
CA GLN A 129 0.82 44.14 -22.10
C GLN A 129 0.30 43.48 -20.82
N GLU A 130 0.71 44.00 -19.65
CA GLU A 130 0.21 43.50 -18.36
C GLU A 130 -1.33 43.65 -18.24
N GLY A 131 -1.89 44.76 -18.75
CA GLY A 131 -3.33 44.99 -18.75
C GLY A 131 -4.13 43.91 -19.49
N ASP A 132 -3.57 43.36 -20.57
CA ASP A 132 -4.20 42.28 -21.33
C ASP A 132 -4.31 40.99 -20.52
N TRP A 133 -3.32 40.69 -19.69
CA TRP A 133 -3.37 39.55 -18.75
C TRP A 133 -4.42 39.77 -17.68
N VAL A 134 -4.44 40.95 -17.08
CA VAL A 134 -5.41 41.32 -16.04
C VAL A 134 -6.84 41.21 -16.58
N ASP A 135 -7.12 41.81 -17.74
CA ASP A 135 -8.45 41.76 -18.35
C ASP A 135 -8.85 40.32 -18.72
N THR A 136 -7.91 39.53 -19.23
CA THR A 136 -8.15 38.14 -19.62
C THR A 136 -8.55 37.29 -18.40
N PHE A 137 -7.82 37.36 -17.29
CA PHE A 137 -8.19 36.65 -16.05
C PHE A 137 -9.46 37.22 -15.40
N LYS A 138 -9.67 38.53 -15.48
CA LYS A 138 -10.85 39.20 -14.95
C LYS A 138 -12.13 38.67 -15.59
N VAL A 139 -12.15 38.51 -16.92
CA VAL A 139 -13.32 37.96 -17.64
C VAL A 139 -13.32 36.43 -17.63
N ASN A 140 -12.22 35.79 -18.00
CA ASN A 140 -12.21 34.34 -18.24
C ASN A 140 -12.24 33.51 -16.96
N THR A 141 -11.97 34.07 -15.78
CA THR A 141 -11.91 33.30 -14.52
C THR A 141 -12.69 33.99 -13.41
N THR A 142 -12.36 35.24 -13.10
CA THR A 142 -12.95 35.98 -11.96
C THR A 142 -14.45 36.22 -12.17
N ALA A 143 -14.89 36.56 -13.37
CA ALA A 143 -16.31 36.73 -13.68
C ALA A 143 -17.10 35.43 -13.47
N HIS A 144 -16.56 34.28 -13.86
CA HIS A 144 -17.23 32.98 -13.64
C HIS A 144 -17.46 32.71 -12.15
N TYR A 145 -16.49 33.02 -11.29
CA TYR A 145 -16.65 32.93 -9.84
C TYR A 145 -17.78 33.83 -9.33
N PHE A 146 -17.74 35.14 -9.63
CA PHE A 146 -18.72 36.08 -9.09
C PHE A 146 -20.14 35.86 -9.64
N LEU A 147 -20.29 35.48 -10.90
CA LEU A 147 -21.58 35.08 -11.48
C LEU A 147 -22.17 33.87 -10.76
N SER A 148 -21.35 32.83 -10.56
CA SER A 148 -21.76 31.61 -9.89
C SER A 148 -22.20 31.88 -8.44
N VAL A 149 -21.46 32.73 -7.73
CA VAL A 149 -21.80 33.16 -6.37
C VAL A 149 -23.08 34.00 -6.33
N ALA A 150 -23.23 34.97 -7.24
CA ALA A 150 -24.37 35.88 -7.25
C ALA A 150 -25.70 35.19 -7.58
N LEU A 151 -25.65 34.12 -8.37
CA LEU A 151 -26.84 33.35 -8.78
C LEU A 151 -27.07 32.08 -7.94
N LEU A 152 -26.15 31.74 -7.03
CA LEU A 152 -26.24 30.54 -6.20
C LEU A 152 -27.60 30.38 -5.50
N PRO A 153 -28.25 31.42 -4.93
CA PRO A 153 -29.58 31.26 -4.32
C PRO A 153 -30.66 30.79 -5.30
N LEU A 154 -30.65 31.30 -6.54
CA LEU A 154 -31.62 30.92 -7.57
C LEU A 154 -31.33 29.53 -8.14
N LEU A 155 -30.04 29.17 -8.27
CA LEU A 155 -29.59 27.84 -8.68
C LEU A 155 -29.94 26.77 -7.63
N ALA A 156 -29.71 27.08 -6.35
CA ALA A 156 -30.09 26.21 -5.25
C ALA A 156 -31.61 26.04 -5.17
N ALA A 157 -32.39 27.10 -5.42
CA ALA A 157 -33.86 27.01 -5.47
C ALA A 157 -34.36 26.07 -6.59
N ALA A 158 -33.64 25.98 -7.72
CA ALA A 158 -33.93 25.00 -8.76
C ALA A 158 -33.61 23.57 -8.32
N ALA A 159 -32.50 23.38 -7.59
CA ALA A 159 -32.09 22.10 -7.03
C ALA A 159 -32.97 21.61 -5.86
N SER A 160 -33.66 22.53 -5.17
CA SER A 160 -34.46 22.24 -3.95
C SER A 160 -35.86 21.67 -4.23
N ASN A 161 -36.41 21.90 -5.43
CA ASN A 161 -37.76 21.50 -5.80
C ASN A 161 -37.73 20.26 -6.70
N MET A 162 -38.04 19.09 -6.12
CA MET A 162 -38.24 17.76 -6.75
C MET A 162 -37.01 16.86 -6.92
N ASN A 163 -37.26 15.54 -6.77
CA ASN A 163 -36.41 14.36 -6.98
C ASN A 163 -35.03 14.63 -7.59
N ALA A 164 -33.96 14.24 -6.88
CA ALA A 164 -32.53 14.41 -7.17
C ALA A 164 -32.01 13.77 -8.49
N GLY A 165 -32.77 13.85 -9.59
CA GLY A 165 -32.49 13.20 -10.87
C GLY A 165 -32.96 13.97 -12.10
N GLU A 166 -33.38 15.24 -12.00
CA GLU A 166 -33.78 16.05 -13.18
C GLU A 166 -32.63 16.89 -13.78
N GLY A 167 -31.46 16.93 -13.13
CA GLY A 167 -30.28 17.65 -13.63
C GLY A 167 -30.34 19.18 -13.46
N ARG A 168 -31.30 19.70 -12.70
CA ARG A 168 -31.54 21.13 -12.44
C ARG A 168 -30.59 21.69 -11.39
N GLY A 169 -30.32 23.00 -11.45
CA GLY A 169 -29.36 23.66 -10.57
C GLY A 169 -27.93 23.33 -11.00
N VAL A 170 -27.53 23.81 -12.18
CA VAL A 170 -26.20 23.53 -12.75
C VAL A 170 -25.50 24.81 -13.21
N VAL A 171 -24.21 24.89 -12.99
CA VAL A 171 -23.32 25.89 -13.57
C VAL A 171 -22.43 25.21 -14.60
N LEU A 172 -22.57 25.56 -15.87
CA LEU A 172 -21.62 25.19 -16.91
C LEU A 172 -20.65 26.34 -17.14
N VAL A 173 -19.35 26.10 -16.95
CA VAL A 173 -18.30 27.09 -17.14
C VAL A 173 -17.56 26.77 -18.43
N MET A 174 -17.56 27.70 -19.39
CA MET A 174 -16.84 27.49 -20.65
C MET A 174 -15.36 27.82 -20.49
N SER A 175 -14.55 26.77 -20.48
CA SER A 175 -13.10 26.84 -20.56
C SER A 175 -12.65 26.79 -22.03
N SER A 176 -11.58 26.08 -22.35
CA SER A 176 -11.09 25.85 -23.72
C SER A 176 -10.12 24.67 -23.74
N CYS A 177 -9.98 23.97 -24.86
CA CYS A 177 -8.88 23.00 -25.02
C CYS A 177 -7.49 23.64 -24.84
N ALA A 178 -7.38 24.96 -25.04
CA ALA A 178 -6.15 25.71 -24.79
C ALA A 178 -5.67 25.63 -23.34
N SER A 179 -6.54 25.29 -22.37
CA SER A 179 -6.12 25.06 -20.97
C SER A 179 -5.18 23.86 -20.81
N MET A 180 -5.17 22.94 -21.78
CA MET A 180 -4.39 21.71 -21.76
C MET A 180 -3.19 21.74 -22.71
N HIS A 181 -3.01 22.83 -23.47
CA HIS A 181 -1.90 22.95 -24.40
C HIS A 181 -0.67 23.52 -23.69
N ASN A 182 0.46 22.81 -23.76
CA ASN A 182 1.75 23.31 -23.25
C ASN A 182 2.45 24.26 -24.24
N VAL A 183 2.24 24.06 -25.55
CA VAL A 183 2.75 24.94 -26.62
C VAL A 183 1.87 24.76 -27.87
N THR A 184 1.63 25.85 -28.61
CA THR A 184 0.99 25.81 -29.93
C THR A 184 1.77 26.71 -30.89
N ASN A 185 1.48 26.67 -32.19
CA ASN A 185 2.09 27.56 -33.19
C ASN A 185 1.64 29.03 -33.07
N VAL A 186 0.85 29.38 -32.05
CA VAL A 186 0.46 30.74 -31.70
C VAL A 186 0.71 30.94 -30.20
N ASP A 187 1.22 32.11 -29.84
CA ASP A 187 1.36 32.50 -28.43
C ASP A 187 -0.02 32.85 -27.85
N LEU A 188 -0.54 31.95 -27.02
CA LEU A 188 -1.83 32.07 -26.34
C LEU A 188 -1.65 32.18 -24.82
N THR A 189 -0.47 32.57 -24.34
CA THR A 189 -0.06 32.33 -22.94
C THR A 189 -1.05 32.90 -21.92
N SER A 190 -1.50 34.15 -22.09
CA SER A 190 -2.50 34.78 -21.20
C SER A 190 -3.85 34.05 -21.23
N TYR A 191 -4.32 33.67 -22.42
CA TYR A 191 -5.58 32.97 -22.64
C TYR A 191 -5.55 31.54 -22.08
N ALA A 192 -4.57 30.73 -22.49
CA ALA A 192 -4.36 29.36 -22.03
C ALA A 192 -4.23 29.29 -20.50
N SER A 193 -3.43 30.19 -19.91
CA SER A 193 -3.27 30.28 -18.45
C SER A 193 -4.59 30.62 -17.75
N SER A 194 -5.37 31.57 -18.28
CA SER A 194 -6.69 31.90 -17.70
C SER A 194 -7.67 30.73 -17.79
N LYS A 195 -7.60 29.92 -18.86
CA LYS A 195 -8.46 28.76 -19.04
C LYS A 195 -8.04 27.59 -18.15
N ALA A 196 -6.74 27.37 -17.92
CA ALA A 196 -6.26 26.43 -16.90
C ALA A 196 -6.69 26.83 -15.48
N ALA A 197 -6.62 28.12 -15.14
CA ALA A 197 -7.14 28.62 -13.87
C ALA A 197 -8.66 28.40 -13.73
N THR A 198 -9.38 28.49 -14.84
CA THR A 198 -10.82 28.24 -14.91
C THR A 198 -11.16 26.77 -14.69
N ASP A 199 -10.39 25.84 -15.26
CA ASP A 199 -10.56 24.40 -15.02
C ASP A 199 -10.38 24.05 -13.55
N HIS A 200 -9.42 24.69 -12.87
CA HIS A 200 -9.25 24.52 -11.44
C HIS A 200 -10.42 25.14 -10.65
N LEU A 201 -10.87 26.34 -11.04
CA LEU A 201 -12.02 27.02 -10.42
C LEU A 201 -13.29 26.16 -10.46
N VAL A 202 -13.55 25.45 -11.56
CA VAL A 202 -14.68 24.51 -11.70
C VAL A 202 -14.69 23.50 -10.55
N ARG A 203 -13.54 22.85 -10.29
CA ARG A 203 -13.41 21.85 -9.23
C ARG A 203 -13.66 22.45 -7.84
N LEU A 204 -13.13 23.65 -7.61
CA LEU A 204 -13.32 24.36 -6.34
C LEU A 204 -14.78 24.78 -6.10
N LEU A 205 -15.48 25.22 -7.13
CA LEU A 205 -16.89 25.59 -7.05
C LEU A 205 -17.78 24.37 -6.88
N ALA A 206 -17.55 23.28 -7.63
CA ALA A 206 -18.27 22.01 -7.48
C ALA A 206 -18.23 21.52 -6.02
N ALA A 207 -17.02 21.48 -5.45
CA ALA A 207 -16.82 21.07 -4.06
C ALA A 207 -17.63 21.95 -3.07
N LYS A 208 -17.61 23.29 -3.25
CA LYS A 208 -18.32 24.23 -2.37
C LYS A 208 -19.83 24.20 -2.52
N PHE A 209 -20.33 23.91 -3.73
CA PHE A 209 -21.75 24.01 -4.07
C PHE A 209 -22.51 22.69 -3.90
N SER A 210 -21.78 21.57 -3.80
CA SER A 210 -22.30 20.21 -3.60
C SER A 210 -23.35 20.09 -2.48
N ARG A 211 -23.16 20.77 -1.33
CA ARG A 211 -24.11 20.73 -0.19
C ARG A 211 -25.50 21.24 -0.55
N PHE A 212 -25.61 22.07 -1.59
CA PHE A 212 -26.87 22.63 -2.07
C PHE A 212 -27.37 21.94 -3.33
N TYR A 213 -26.74 20.82 -3.71
CA TYR A 213 -26.99 20.07 -4.94
C TYR A 213 -26.89 20.95 -6.20
N VAL A 214 -26.04 21.98 -6.17
CA VAL A 214 -25.75 22.79 -7.35
C VAL A 214 -24.49 22.25 -8.01
N ARG A 215 -24.65 21.66 -9.19
CA ARG A 215 -23.55 21.05 -9.95
C ARG A 215 -22.69 22.11 -10.62
N VAL A 216 -21.39 21.85 -10.76
CA VAL A 216 -20.50 22.73 -11.53
C VAL A 216 -19.65 21.90 -12.48
N VAL A 217 -19.81 22.15 -13.77
CA VAL A 217 -19.15 21.36 -14.82
C VAL A 217 -18.40 22.28 -15.77
N GLY A 218 -17.15 21.93 -16.05
CA GLY A 218 -16.34 22.60 -17.06
C GLY A 218 -16.61 22.01 -18.44
N VAL A 219 -16.70 22.87 -19.44
CA VAL A 219 -16.68 22.43 -20.84
C VAL A 219 -15.48 23.08 -21.51
N ASN A 220 -14.66 22.28 -22.18
CA ASN A 220 -13.45 22.74 -22.84
C ASN A 220 -13.62 22.57 -24.36
N PRO A 221 -14.30 23.52 -25.05
CA PRO A 221 -14.45 23.43 -26.49
C PRO A 221 -13.09 23.36 -27.18
N GLY A 222 -13.00 22.44 -28.14
CA GLY A 222 -11.95 22.43 -29.14
C GLY A 222 -12.19 23.52 -30.18
N PHE A 223 -11.81 23.23 -31.42
CA PHE A 223 -11.99 24.17 -32.53
C PHE A 223 -13.45 24.24 -32.99
N VAL A 224 -14.22 25.17 -32.42
CA VAL A 224 -15.60 25.51 -32.83
C VAL A 224 -15.60 26.93 -33.43
N PRO A 225 -16.35 27.20 -34.52
CA PRO A 225 -16.46 28.54 -35.10
C PRO A 225 -16.92 29.58 -34.07
N SER A 226 -16.15 30.65 -33.90
CA SER A 226 -16.51 31.78 -33.07
C SER A 226 -15.77 33.05 -33.50
N ASN A 227 -16.14 34.21 -32.97
CA ASN A 227 -15.40 35.45 -33.23
C ASN A 227 -13.92 35.37 -32.80
N MET A 228 -13.56 34.48 -31.86
CA MET A 228 -12.17 34.24 -31.42
C MET A 228 -11.46 33.16 -32.24
N ASN A 229 -12.19 32.44 -33.10
CA ASN A 229 -11.71 31.34 -33.91
C ASN A 229 -12.39 31.38 -35.30
N PRO A 230 -11.94 32.25 -36.22
CA PRO A 230 -12.56 32.44 -37.54
C PRO A 230 -12.23 31.25 -38.46
N VAL A 231 -13.01 30.18 -38.34
CA VAL A 231 -12.88 28.98 -39.19
C VAL A 231 -13.17 29.34 -40.65
N GLY A 232 -12.25 28.98 -41.57
CA GLY A 232 -12.46 29.06 -43.02
C GLY A 232 -12.00 30.34 -43.74
N GLN A 233 -11.29 31.27 -43.09
CA GLN A 233 -10.67 32.42 -43.78
C GLN A 233 -9.31 32.05 -44.41
N ALA A 234 -9.06 32.48 -45.65
CA ALA A 234 -7.80 32.24 -46.35
C ALA A 234 -6.62 32.90 -45.61
N GLY A 235 -5.54 32.13 -45.36
CA GLY A 235 -4.37 32.58 -44.59
C GLY A 235 -4.47 32.36 -43.07
N ASN A 236 -5.49 31.65 -42.58
CA ASN A 236 -5.63 31.35 -41.17
C ASN A 236 -4.62 30.30 -40.69
N ILE A 237 -3.70 30.70 -39.80
CA ILE A 237 -2.65 29.88 -39.16
C ILE A 237 -3.23 28.66 -38.40
N PHE A 238 -4.53 28.68 -38.08
CA PHE A 238 -5.25 27.59 -37.43
C PHE A 238 -5.79 26.50 -38.39
N SER A 239 -5.73 26.68 -39.72
CA SER A 239 -6.29 25.72 -40.68
C SER A 239 -5.69 24.32 -40.56
N ASN A 240 -4.40 24.23 -40.23
CA ASN A 240 -3.67 22.97 -40.11
C ASN A 240 -4.00 22.19 -38.81
N LEU A 241 -4.72 22.81 -37.86
CA LEU A 241 -5.11 22.17 -36.60
C LEU A 241 -6.41 21.37 -36.72
N PHE A 242 -7.26 21.66 -37.70
CA PHE A 242 -8.52 20.94 -37.91
C PHE A 242 -8.30 19.52 -38.44
N ASP A 243 -7.28 19.32 -39.27
CA ASP A 243 -6.87 18.00 -39.78
C ASP A 243 -6.36 17.06 -38.67
N LYS A 244 -6.01 17.63 -37.51
CA LYS A 244 -5.53 16.90 -36.32
C LYS A 244 -6.64 16.56 -35.33
N VAL A 245 -7.82 17.16 -35.45
CA VAL A 245 -8.99 16.73 -34.69
C VAL A 245 -9.39 15.33 -35.19
N PRO A 246 -9.64 14.32 -34.34
CA PRO A 246 -9.97 12.97 -34.79
C PRO A 246 -11.15 12.89 -35.77
N ALA A 247 -12.13 13.78 -35.62
CA ALA A 247 -13.27 13.91 -36.53
C ALA A 247 -12.94 14.55 -37.90
N LYS A 248 -11.69 14.99 -38.10
CA LYS A 248 -11.18 15.68 -39.30
C LYS A 248 -12.01 16.91 -39.72
N ARG A 249 -12.68 17.54 -38.75
CA ARG A 249 -13.45 18.77 -38.92
C ARG A 249 -13.44 19.59 -37.64
N ALA A 250 -13.70 20.88 -37.78
CA ALA A 250 -14.10 21.72 -36.66
C ALA A 250 -15.44 21.20 -36.06
N GLY A 251 -15.64 21.44 -34.76
CA GLY A 251 -16.92 21.21 -34.13
C GLY A 251 -17.99 22.14 -34.71
N CYS A 252 -19.23 21.68 -34.79
CA CYS A 252 -20.37 22.45 -35.27
C CYS A 252 -21.32 22.80 -34.13
N GLU A 253 -22.37 23.57 -34.45
CA GLU A 253 -23.39 23.99 -33.49
C GLU A 253 -24.06 22.78 -32.81
N GLU A 254 -24.30 21.71 -33.57
CA GLU A 254 -24.92 20.48 -33.10
C GLU A 254 -24.07 19.73 -32.06
N ASP A 255 -22.74 19.67 -32.24
CA ASP A 255 -21.85 19.01 -31.28
C ASP A 255 -21.86 19.73 -29.92
N LEU A 256 -21.82 21.06 -29.97
CA LEU A 256 -21.84 21.92 -28.80
C LEU A 256 -23.20 21.86 -28.10
N VAL A 257 -24.29 22.07 -28.84
CA VAL A 257 -25.65 22.07 -28.30
C VAL A 257 -26.00 20.69 -27.74
N GLY A 258 -25.62 19.60 -28.42
CA GLY A 258 -25.83 18.24 -27.91
C GLY A 258 -25.14 18.00 -26.57
N THR A 259 -23.88 18.45 -26.44
CA THR A 259 -23.13 18.38 -25.17
C THR A 259 -23.76 19.20 -24.07
N ILE A 260 -24.21 20.42 -24.37
CA ILE A 260 -24.87 21.28 -23.38
C ILE A 260 -26.19 20.67 -22.94
N LEU A 261 -27.04 20.22 -23.87
CA LEU A 261 -28.31 19.57 -23.55
C LEU A 261 -28.11 18.32 -22.70
N TYR A 262 -27.08 17.50 -22.99
CA TYR A 262 -26.69 16.39 -22.13
C TYR A 262 -26.41 16.87 -20.70
N LEU A 263 -25.48 17.81 -20.53
CA LEU A 263 -24.98 18.22 -19.21
C LEU A 263 -26.01 18.96 -18.35
N VAL A 264 -26.95 19.69 -18.96
CA VAL A 264 -27.95 20.49 -18.21
C VAL A 264 -29.30 19.79 -18.02
N SER A 265 -29.49 18.64 -18.64
CA SER A 265 -30.71 17.85 -18.52
C SER A 265 -30.53 16.69 -17.53
N ARG A 266 -31.60 15.90 -17.40
CA ARG A 266 -31.60 14.66 -16.63
C ARG A 266 -30.52 13.67 -17.09
N ALA A 267 -30.17 13.65 -18.38
CA ALA A 267 -29.16 12.76 -18.92
C ALA A 267 -27.77 12.97 -18.28
N GLY A 268 -27.41 14.21 -17.97
CA GLY A 268 -26.13 14.57 -17.34
C GLY A 268 -26.22 14.80 -15.83
N ALA A 269 -27.31 14.42 -15.17
CA ALA A 269 -27.56 14.73 -13.76
C ALA A 269 -26.52 14.12 -12.79
N TYR A 270 -25.79 13.08 -13.23
CA TYR A 270 -24.73 12.43 -12.46
C TYR A 270 -23.30 12.86 -12.87
N VAL A 271 -23.19 13.86 -13.76
CA VAL A 271 -21.89 14.43 -14.15
C VAL A 271 -21.60 15.65 -13.29
N ASP A 272 -20.60 15.54 -12.42
CA ASP A 272 -20.07 16.61 -11.58
C ASP A 272 -18.55 16.45 -11.44
N GLY A 273 -17.78 17.53 -11.66
CA GLY A 273 -16.33 17.54 -11.39
C GLY A 273 -15.35 16.80 -12.34
N VAL A 274 -15.73 16.32 -13.53
CA VAL A 274 -14.87 15.44 -14.40
C VAL A 274 -14.39 16.09 -15.72
N ASN A 275 -13.15 15.74 -16.16
CA ASN A 275 -12.61 15.77 -17.55
C ASN A 275 -12.31 14.30 -18.00
N PHE A 276 -12.56 13.90 -19.26
CA PHE A 276 -12.51 12.49 -19.71
C PHE A 276 -11.10 11.92 -20.05
N SER A 277 -10.80 10.69 -19.57
CA SER A 277 -9.61 9.78 -19.72
C SER A 277 -8.21 10.37 -19.46
N ARG A 278 -7.34 9.62 -18.75
CA ARG A 278 -5.99 10.08 -18.41
C ARG A 278 -4.92 9.60 -19.40
N ILE A 279 -5.14 8.50 -20.12
CA ILE A 279 -4.17 7.96 -21.11
C ILE A 279 -4.31 8.64 -22.48
N ALA A 280 -3.21 9.24 -22.94
CA ALA A 280 -3.05 9.93 -24.22
C ALA A 280 -2.10 9.18 -25.18
N ASP A 281 -1.99 9.67 -26.42
CA ASP A 281 -1.05 9.13 -27.43
C ASP A 281 0.41 9.16 -26.95
N GLU A 282 0.78 10.18 -26.18
CA GLU A 282 2.12 10.30 -25.58
C GLU A 282 2.41 9.16 -24.60
N ASP A 283 1.43 8.75 -23.79
CA ASP A 283 1.57 7.63 -22.86
C ASP A 283 1.76 6.31 -23.59
N LEU A 284 1.01 6.08 -24.69
CA LEU A 284 1.20 4.89 -25.52
C LEU A 284 2.62 4.84 -26.12
N ARG A 285 3.11 5.97 -26.64
CA ARG A 285 4.48 6.05 -27.17
C ARG A 285 5.51 5.82 -26.08
N HIS A 286 5.31 6.39 -24.91
CA HIS A 286 6.17 6.18 -23.75
C HIS A 286 6.16 4.71 -23.28
N LEU A 287 5.01 4.04 -23.27
CA LEU A 287 4.94 2.60 -22.97
C LEU A 287 5.63 1.76 -24.05
N ALA A 288 5.49 2.13 -25.32
CA ALA A 288 6.12 1.43 -26.44
C ALA A 288 7.66 1.53 -26.41
N THR A 289 8.22 2.67 -25.97
CA THR A 289 9.68 2.80 -25.83
C THR A 289 10.25 1.86 -24.77
N HIS A 290 9.49 1.52 -23.72
CA HIS A 290 9.90 0.51 -22.73
C HIS A 290 10.01 -0.90 -23.33
N LEU A 291 9.34 -1.15 -24.45
CA LEU A 291 9.44 -2.41 -25.22
C LEU A 291 10.46 -2.31 -26.36
N ASN A 292 11.25 -1.24 -26.43
CA ASN A 292 12.14 -0.91 -27.54
C ASN A 292 11.42 -0.79 -28.90
N VAL A 293 10.12 -0.45 -28.88
CA VAL A 293 9.34 -0.16 -30.08
C VAL A 293 9.53 1.31 -30.42
N THR A 294 10.22 1.59 -31.52
CA THR A 294 10.61 2.95 -31.94
C THR A 294 9.59 3.63 -32.84
N SER A 295 8.67 2.88 -33.43
CA SER A 295 7.57 3.37 -34.25
C SER A 295 6.39 2.43 -34.18
N ILE A 296 5.18 2.99 -34.24
CA ILE A 296 3.91 2.27 -34.30
C ILE A 296 3.19 2.85 -35.52
N ASP A 297 2.57 1.98 -36.32
CA ASP A 297 1.69 2.43 -37.39
C ASP A 297 0.57 3.34 -36.83
N GLU A 298 0.13 4.34 -37.60
CA GLU A 298 -0.84 5.32 -37.11
C GLU A 298 -2.19 4.69 -36.75
N GLN A 299 -2.61 3.66 -37.50
CA GLN A 299 -3.85 2.93 -37.23
C GLN A 299 -3.68 2.02 -36.01
N ASP A 300 -2.57 1.27 -35.94
CA ASP A 300 -2.25 0.44 -34.77
C ASP A 300 -2.18 1.27 -33.50
N ALA A 301 -1.59 2.49 -33.55
CA ALA A 301 -1.51 3.37 -32.40
C ALA A 301 -2.90 3.80 -31.88
N LYS A 302 -3.84 4.11 -32.78
CA LYS A 302 -5.23 4.44 -32.41
C LYS A 302 -5.95 3.23 -31.80
N ASP A 303 -5.74 2.05 -32.37
CA ASP A 303 -6.39 0.83 -31.93
C ASP A 303 -5.85 0.38 -30.55
N TYR A 304 -4.52 0.41 -30.35
CA TYR A 304 -3.89 0.14 -29.05
C TYR A 304 -4.29 1.16 -27.99
N LEU A 305 -4.38 2.45 -28.33
CA LEU A 305 -4.85 3.47 -27.39
C LEU A 305 -6.30 3.21 -26.96
N THR A 306 -7.15 2.77 -27.88
CA THR A 306 -8.54 2.39 -27.57
C THR A 306 -8.59 1.18 -26.63
N ILE A 307 -7.76 0.16 -26.88
CA ILE A 307 -7.66 -1.02 -26.01
C ILE A 307 -7.16 -0.63 -24.60
N LEU A 308 -6.14 0.23 -24.52
CA LEU A 308 -5.60 0.69 -23.23
C LEU A 308 -6.62 1.51 -22.44
N ARG A 309 -7.41 2.36 -23.08
CA ARG A 309 -8.50 3.10 -22.43
C ARG A 309 -9.63 2.19 -21.96
N SER A 310 -9.95 1.15 -22.74
CA SER A 310 -10.89 0.12 -22.29
C SER A 310 -10.36 -0.60 -21.06
N TYR A 311 -9.04 -0.85 -20.98
CA TYR A 311 -8.43 -1.45 -19.80
C TYR A 311 -8.37 -0.49 -18.61
N GLU A 312 -8.06 0.80 -18.81
CA GLU A 312 -8.15 1.86 -17.80
C GLU A 312 -9.54 1.89 -17.17
N ALA A 313 -10.60 1.87 -17.98
CA ALA A 313 -11.97 1.84 -17.48
C ALA A 313 -12.30 0.58 -16.64
N VAL A 314 -11.73 -0.58 -16.99
CA VAL A 314 -11.88 -1.81 -16.18
C VAL A 314 -11.16 -1.66 -14.84
N LEU A 315 -9.97 -1.06 -14.82
CA LEU A 315 -9.23 -0.82 -13.59
C LEU A 315 -9.94 0.20 -12.68
N ASP A 316 -10.47 1.28 -13.25
CA ASP A 316 -11.21 2.32 -12.51
C ASP A 316 -12.51 1.75 -11.88
N ASP A 317 -13.21 0.84 -12.57
CA ASP A 317 -14.38 0.15 -12.02
C ASP A 317 -14.01 -0.68 -10.78
N ILE A 318 -12.90 -1.41 -10.82
CA ILE A 318 -12.39 -2.15 -9.66
C ILE A 318 -11.90 -1.21 -8.55
N GLU A 319 -11.15 -0.16 -8.88
CA GLU A 319 -10.63 0.82 -7.90
C GLU A 319 -11.76 1.53 -7.14
N THR A 320 -12.88 1.81 -7.79
CA THR A 320 -14.04 2.46 -7.18
C THR A 320 -15.04 1.49 -6.54
N SER A 321 -14.89 0.18 -6.79
CA SER A 321 -15.72 -0.84 -6.16
C SER A 321 -15.41 -0.99 -4.66
N PRO A 322 -16.39 -1.35 -3.82
CA PRO A 322 -16.13 -1.61 -2.40
C PRO A 322 -15.17 -2.80 -2.21
N ASP A 323 -14.21 -2.66 -1.30
CA ASP A 323 -13.34 -3.77 -0.89
C ASP A 323 -14.16 -4.93 -0.33
N PHE A 324 -13.85 -6.15 -0.78
CA PHE A 324 -14.43 -7.37 -0.22
C PHE A 324 -13.61 -7.86 0.98
N VAL A 325 -14.27 -8.03 2.13
CA VAL A 325 -13.67 -8.65 3.32
C VAL A 325 -14.44 -9.92 3.67
N PRO A 326 -13.81 -11.11 3.59
CA PRO A 326 -14.44 -12.37 3.98
C PRO A 326 -14.86 -12.37 5.46
N ASP A 327 -16.01 -12.97 5.76
CA ASP A 327 -16.51 -13.11 7.15
C ASP A 327 -15.50 -13.83 8.06
N ALA A 328 -14.73 -14.78 7.53
CA ALA A 328 -13.70 -15.51 8.28
C ALA A 328 -12.53 -14.64 8.77
N LEU A 329 -12.35 -13.44 8.18
CA LEU A 329 -11.34 -12.46 8.59
C LEU A 329 -11.94 -11.31 9.42
N GLN A 330 -13.24 -11.40 9.73
CA GLN A 330 -13.93 -10.50 10.64
C GLN A 330 -13.93 -11.10 12.06
N PRO A 331 -13.81 -10.28 13.11
CA PRO A 331 -14.11 -10.71 14.46
C PRO A 331 -15.56 -11.19 14.57
N ASP A 332 -15.83 -12.04 15.55
CA ASP A 332 -17.19 -12.41 15.95
C ASP A 332 -18.05 -11.14 16.14
N ALA A 333 -19.27 -11.16 15.62
CA ALA A 333 -20.20 -10.03 15.69
C ALA A 333 -20.56 -9.64 17.14
N SER A 334 -20.42 -10.55 18.10
CA SER A 334 -20.61 -10.34 19.53
C SER A 334 -19.36 -9.78 20.24
N ALA A 335 -18.22 -9.66 19.55
CA ALA A 335 -16.99 -9.15 20.14
C ALA A 335 -17.14 -7.69 20.58
N PRO A 336 -16.61 -7.32 21.76
CA PRO A 336 -16.65 -5.94 22.22
C PRO A 336 -15.86 -5.03 21.26
N PRO A 337 -16.20 -3.73 21.20
CA PRO A 337 -15.40 -2.75 20.47
C PRO A 337 -13.94 -2.81 20.92
N ARG A 338 -13.03 -2.86 19.94
CA ARG A 338 -11.60 -2.94 20.20
C ARG A 338 -11.02 -1.54 20.35
N THR A 339 -10.15 -1.37 21.34
CA THR A 339 -9.40 -0.14 21.58
C THR A 339 -7.91 -0.44 21.64
N TYR A 340 -7.11 0.56 21.28
CA TYR A 340 -5.65 0.50 21.38
C TYR A 340 -5.10 1.81 21.92
N TRP A 341 -3.87 1.78 22.42
CA TRP A 341 -3.14 2.95 22.86
C TRP A 341 -1.65 2.82 22.54
N ARG A 342 -0.94 3.95 22.53
CA ARG A 342 0.52 3.94 22.38
C ARG A 342 1.17 3.46 23.68
N PRO A 343 2.30 2.72 23.61
CA PRO A 343 2.99 2.25 24.81
C PRO A 343 3.40 3.40 25.73
N GLY A 344 3.22 3.21 27.04
CA GLY A 344 3.55 4.17 28.09
C GLY A 344 4.79 3.77 28.91
N PRO A 345 5.19 4.57 29.92
CA PRO A 345 6.32 4.22 30.79
C PRO A 345 6.19 2.84 31.48
N GLU A 346 4.97 2.38 31.73
CA GLU A 346 4.64 1.08 32.29
C GLU A 346 4.99 -0.11 31.39
N ASP A 347 5.28 0.13 30.11
CA ASP A 347 5.68 -0.88 29.13
C ASP A 347 7.19 -1.12 29.11
N GLY A 348 7.96 -0.35 29.89
CA GLY A 348 9.40 -0.48 30.04
C GLY A 348 10.19 0.17 28.90
N ALA A 349 11.51 0.31 29.09
CA ALA A 349 12.40 1.06 28.21
C ALA A 349 13.01 0.24 27.05
N LYS A 350 12.43 -0.91 26.70
CA LYS A 350 13.02 -1.84 25.70
C LYS A 350 12.51 -1.61 24.27
N ASN A 351 11.55 -0.71 24.07
CA ASN A 351 10.89 -0.43 22.78
C ASN A 351 10.27 -1.68 22.11
N ALA A 352 9.78 -2.62 22.92
CA ALA A 352 9.31 -3.93 22.43
C ALA A 352 7.85 -3.92 21.96
N TRP A 353 7.05 -2.95 22.39
CA TRP A 353 5.67 -2.76 21.97
C TRP A 353 5.59 -1.72 20.84
N SER A 354 4.79 -2.00 19.81
CA SER A 354 4.38 -1.01 18.81
C SER A 354 3.10 -0.32 19.27
N HIS A 355 2.06 -1.12 19.56
CA HIS A 355 0.78 -0.65 20.10
C HIS A 355 0.30 -1.59 21.20
N ARG A 356 -0.40 -1.05 22.19
CA ARG A 356 -1.03 -1.83 23.26
C ARG A 356 -2.52 -1.97 23.02
N CYS A 357 -3.07 -3.11 23.41
CA CYS A 357 -4.51 -3.35 23.41
C CYS A 357 -4.89 -4.35 24.52
N ASN A 358 -6.17 -4.66 24.61
CA ASN A 358 -6.66 -5.76 25.43
C ASN A 358 -7.84 -6.45 24.72
N ILE A 359 -7.54 -7.42 23.86
CA ILE A 359 -8.55 -8.12 23.06
C ILE A 359 -8.68 -9.55 23.60
N VAL A 360 -9.91 -9.91 23.95
CA VAL A 360 -10.32 -11.23 24.43
C VAL A 360 -11.43 -11.77 23.54
N SER A 361 -11.60 -13.08 23.51
CA SER A 361 -12.71 -13.72 22.80
C SER A 361 -14.04 -13.51 23.55
N PRO A 362 -15.17 -13.30 22.85
CA PRO A 362 -16.48 -13.21 23.49
C PRO A 362 -16.82 -14.46 24.32
N ALA A 363 -16.36 -15.62 23.88
CA ALA A 363 -16.68 -16.91 24.48
C ALA A 363 -15.93 -17.20 25.80
N GLU A 364 -15.11 -16.29 26.33
CA GLU A 364 -14.61 -16.34 27.72
C GLU A 364 -15.66 -15.91 28.75
N GLN A 365 -16.78 -15.31 28.31
CA GLN A 365 -17.77 -14.74 29.22
C GLN A 365 -18.89 -15.72 29.63
N THR A 366 -18.98 -16.93 29.02
CA THR A 366 -20.20 -17.78 29.12
C THR A 366 -20.02 -19.27 29.43
N ASP A 367 -18.84 -19.90 29.25
CA ASP A 367 -18.64 -21.35 29.52
C ASP A 367 -17.34 -21.63 30.29
N SER A 368 -17.28 -22.77 31.00
CA SER A 368 -16.13 -23.20 31.81
C SER A 368 -14.82 -23.17 31.00
N THR A 369 -13.96 -22.21 31.30
CA THR A 369 -12.86 -21.70 30.46
C THR A 369 -11.59 -22.56 30.43
N ASP A 370 -11.51 -23.67 31.19
CA ASP A 370 -10.26 -24.41 31.41
C ASP A 370 -9.85 -25.40 30.29
N SER A 371 -10.69 -25.66 29.28
CA SER A 371 -10.40 -26.70 28.27
C SER A 371 -9.85 -26.19 26.92
N ARG A 372 -9.71 -24.88 26.72
CA ARG A 372 -9.21 -24.32 25.45
C ARG A 372 -7.68 -24.19 25.46
N LEU A 373 -7.05 -24.43 24.30
CA LEU A 373 -5.58 -24.53 24.15
C LEU A 373 -4.79 -23.34 24.70
N LEU A 374 -5.34 -22.12 24.60
CA LEU A 374 -4.68 -20.87 24.98
C LEU A 374 -5.41 -20.12 26.09
N ALA A 375 -6.33 -20.77 26.81
CA ALA A 375 -7.15 -20.14 27.85
C ALA A 375 -6.30 -19.29 28.81
N ASN A 376 -6.66 -18.01 28.95
CA ASN A 376 -6.00 -17.02 29.80
C ASN A 376 -4.53 -16.72 29.47
N ARG A 377 -3.95 -17.27 28.40
CA ARG A 377 -2.57 -17.00 28.00
C ARG A 377 -2.49 -15.62 27.34
N THR A 378 -1.46 -14.86 27.68
CA THR A 378 -1.21 -13.54 27.08
C THR A 378 -0.30 -13.61 25.86
N ILE A 379 -0.70 -12.95 24.76
CA ILE A 379 -0.02 -13.01 23.46
C ILE A 379 0.26 -11.61 22.89
N ALA A 380 1.44 -11.43 22.31
CA ALA A 380 1.76 -10.30 21.43
C ALA A 380 1.82 -10.74 19.97
N ILE A 381 1.30 -9.90 19.07
CA ILE A 381 1.29 -10.16 17.63
C ILE A 381 2.31 -9.25 16.95
N LYS A 382 3.20 -9.77 16.10
CA LYS A 382 4.14 -8.90 15.39
C LYS A 382 3.42 -7.85 14.53
N ASP A 383 3.93 -6.62 14.54
CA ASP A 383 3.29 -5.45 13.91
C ASP A 383 3.33 -5.42 12.37
N ASN A 384 3.61 -6.57 11.75
CA ASN A 384 3.41 -6.83 10.33
C ASN A 384 2.25 -7.82 10.07
N ILE A 385 1.45 -8.15 11.09
CA ILE A 385 0.30 -9.03 11.03
C ILE A 385 -0.94 -8.21 11.42
N SER A 386 -1.97 -8.23 10.58
CA SER A 386 -3.20 -7.47 10.80
C SER A 386 -3.95 -7.93 12.05
N VAL A 387 -4.26 -6.98 12.91
CA VAL A 387 -5.18 -7.13 14.04
C VAL A 387 -6.26 -6.07 13.88
N LYS A 388 -7.51 -6.47 13.66
CA LYS A 388 -8.58 -5.52 13.30
C LYS A 388 -8.73 -4.43 14.35
N GLY A 389 -8.77 -3.20 13.89
CA GLY A 389 -8.91 -2.00 14.72
C GLY A 389 -7.60 -1.45 15.27
N LEU A 390 -6.46 -2.10 15.01
CA LEU A 390 -5.13 -1.60 15.38
C LEU A 390 -4.38 -1.06 14.15
N PRO A 391 -3.47 -0.08 14.34
CA PRO A 391 -2.53 0.34 13.31
C PRO A 391 -1.57 -0.78 12.93
N MET A 392 -1.12 -0.78 11.68
CA MET A 392 -0.08 -1.67 11.19
C MET A 392 1.09 -0.85 10.62
N THR A 393 2.20 -0.78 11.36
CA THR A 393 3.31 0.12 11.01
C THR A 393 4.35 -0.52 10.11
N ILE A 394 4.44 -1.87 10.10
CA ILE A 394 5.52 -2.64 9.45
C ILE A 394 6.94 -2.12 9.75
N GLY A 395 7.12 -1.46 10.91
CA GLY A 395 8.38 -0.90 11.36
C GLY A 395 8.83 0.39 10.66
N VAL A 396 7.99 1.03 9.84
CA VAL A 396 8.31 2.26 9.10
C VAL A 396 7.52 3.48 9.65
N PRO A 397 7.92 4.74 9.39
CA PRO A 397 7.21 5.89 9.95
C PRO A 397 5.93 6.23 9.18
N GLU A 398 4.97 6.89 9.85
CA GLU A 398 3.67 7.34 9.30
C GLU A 398 3.83 8.14 8.00
N SER A 399 4.92 8.89 7.87
CA SER A 399 5.22 9.73 6.71
C SER A 399 5.42 8.96 5.40
N LEU A 400 5.60 7.64 5.44
CA LEU A 400 5.71 6.82 4.24
C LEU A 400 4.36 6.29 3.75
N PHE A 401 3.29 6.40 4.54
CA PHE A 401 1.96 5.96 4.15
C PHE A 401 1.16 7.10 3.50
N PRO A 402 0.26 6.78 2.55
CA PRO A 402 -0.66 7.76 1.97
C PRO A 402 -1.41 8.54 3.06
N GLY A 403 -1.41 9.87 2.98
CA GLY A 403 -2.06 10.74 3.97
C GLY A 403 -1.27 10.97 5.27
N GLY A 404 -0.08 10.37 5.42
CA GLY A 404 0.82 10.63 6.55
C GLY A 404 0.33 10.05 7.88
N THR A 405 -0.42 8.95 7.84
CA THR A 405 -0.98 8.26 9.02
C THR A 405 -0.88 6.74 8.83
N TYR A 406 -0.71 5.99 9.92
CA TYR A 406 -0.71 4.52 9.83
C TYR A 406 -2.09 3.98 9.39
N PRO A 407 -2.14 2.98 8.50
CA PRO A 407 -3.38 2.30 8.16
C PRO A 407 -3.90 1.51 9.37
N ILE A 408 -5.20 1.66 9.64
CA ILE A 408 -5.90 0.82 10.63
C ILE A 408 -6.32 -0.47 9.94
N SER A 409 -5.92 -1.61 10.49
CA SER A 409 -6.28 -2.92 9.95
C SER A 409 -7.80 -3.13 9.96
N THR A 410 -8.35 -3.47 8.80
CA THR A 410 -9.79 -3.76 8.63
C THR A 410 -10.15 -5.22 8.89
N ILE A 411 -9.14 -6.08 9.04
CA ILE A 411 -9.26 -7.53 9.20
C ILE A 411 -8.47 -8.03 10.41
N ASP A 412 -8.85 -9.19 10.92
CA ASP A 412 -7.91 -10.06 11.65
C ASP A 412 -7.23 -10.99 10.66
N ALA A 413 -5.91 -11.14 10.79
CA ALA A 413 -5.20 -12.22 10.12
C ALA A 413 -5.74 -13.58 10.60
N SER A 414 -5.69 -14.61 9.74
CA SER A 414 -6.22 -15.96 10.07
C SER A 414 -5.67 -16.50 11.40
N VAL A 415 -4.39 -16.24 11.70
CA VAL A 415 -3.74 -16.65 12.95
C VAL A 415 -4.28 -15.89 14.18
N VAL A 416 -4.69 -14.63 14.02
CA VAL A 416 -5.25 -13.80 15.09
C VAL A 416 -6.62 -14.32 15.49
N SER A 417 -7.50 -14.57 14.52
CA SER A 417 -8.82 -15.16 14.77
C SER A 417 -8.70 -16.50 15.51
N ARG A 418 -7.82 -17.38 15.03
CA ARG A 418 -7.59 -18.70 15.64
C ARG A 418 -7.05 -18.64 17.07
N ILE A 419 -6.19 -17.67 17.37
CA ILE A 419 -5.67 -17.46 18.73
C ILE A 419 -6.79 -17.03 19.68
N LEU A 420 -7.65 -16.11 19.25
CA LEU A 420 -8.81 -15.67 20.04
C LEU A 420 -9.80 -16.81 20.24
N GLU A 421 -10.12 -17.58 19.19
CA GLU A 421 -10.96 -18.78 19.28
C GLU A 421 -10.42 -19.81 20.28
N ALA A 422 -9.09 -19.97 20.34
CA ALA A 422 -8.40 -20.84 21.28
C ALA A 422 -8.33 -20.29 22.72
N GLY A 423 -8.91 -19.12 23.01
CA GLY A 423 -8.96 -18.51 24.34
C GLY A 423 -7.74 -17.64 24.69
N GLY A 424 -6.93 -17.26 23.70
CA GLY A 424 -5.78 -16.38 23.91
C GLY A 424 -6.17 -14.92 24.09
N ILE A 425 -5.40 -14.18 24.89
CA ILE A 425 -5.59 -12.75 25.16
C ILE A 425 -4.52 -11.93 24.43
N ILE A 426 -4.93 -11.13 23.44
CA ILE A 426 -4.01 -10.26 22.70
C ILE A 426 -3.79 -8.96 23.47
N ARG A 427 -2.55 -8.69 23.85
CA ARG A 427 -2.17 -7.50 24.67
C ARG A 427 -1.61 -6.35 23.85
N GLY A 428 -1.40 -6.54 22.56
CA GLY A 428 -0.88 -5.52 21.66
C GLY A 428 -0.13 -6.10 20.46
N THR A 429 0.40 -5.20 19.64
CA THR A 429 1.36 -5.54 18.60
C THR A 429 2.79 -5.25 19.05
N SER A 430 3.73 -6.13 18.71
CA SER A 430 5.14 -5.99 19.08
C SER A 430 5.96 -5.38 17.94
N THR A 431 6.88 -4.49 18.28
CA THR A 431 7.79 -3.81 17.34
C THR A 431 8.48 -4.80 16.39
N CYS A 432 8.56 -4.42 15.12
CA CYS A 432 9.35 -5.13 14.12
C CYS A 432 10.24 -4.17 13.33
N GLU A 433 11.23 -4.74 12.66
CA GLU A 433 12.17 -3.98 11.82
C GLU A 433 11.47 -3.33 10.61
N SER A 434 12.03 -2.24 10.08
CA SER A 434 11.52 -1.55 8.88
C SER A 434 11.33 -2.52 7.72
N PHE A 435 10.08 -2.67 7.25
CA PHE A 435 9.68 -3.66 6.24
C PHE A 435 10.10 -5.10 6.59
N CYS A 436 10.26 -5.41 7.87
CA CYS A 436 10.83 -6.66 8.36
C CYS A 436 12.23 -6.99 7.79
N ALA A 437 12.93 -6.02 7.19
CA ALA A 437 14.12 -6.22 6.36
C ALA A 437 15.42 -6.03 7.14
N SER A 438 15.54 -6.68 8.30
CA SER A 438 16.78 -6.74 9.09
C SER A 438 16.80 -7.98 9.99
N PRO A 439 17.94 -8.70 10.09
CA PRO A 439 18.12 -9.80 11.04
C PRO A 439 18.52 -9.33 12.44
N LEU A 440 18.73 -8.02 12.64
CA LEU A 440 19.10 -7.37 13.89
C LEU A 440 18.04 -6.32 14.26
N SER A 441 18.07 -5.77 15.47
CA SER A 441 16.97 -4.97 16.03
C SER A 441 17.22 -3.46 16.15
N PHE A 442 17.65 -2.80 15.07
CA PHE A 442 18.04 -1.37 15.09
C PHE A 442 17.37 -0.52 14.01
N THR A 443 16.46 -1.10 13.22
CA THR A 443 15.94 -0.46 12.00
C THR A 443 14.48 -0.05 12.09
N SER A 444 13.77 -0.38 13.18
CA SER A 444 12.40 0.13 13.39
C SER A 444 12.41 1.66 13.45
N ALA A 445 11.41 2.30 12.84
CA ALA A 445 11.21 3.74 12.93
C ALA A 445 10.94 4.23 14.36
N SER A 446 10.45 3.36 15.25
CA SER A 446 10.29 3.68 16.68
C SER A 446 11.61 3.68 17.46
N GLY A 447 12.71 3.27 16.83
CA GLY A 447 14.03 3.12 17.44
C GLY A 447 14.47 1.66 17.61
N PRO A 448 15.68 1.41 18.12
CA PRO A 448 16.17 0.06 18.35
C PRO A 448 15.35 -0.68 19.41
N VAL A 449 15.23 -2.00 19.26
CA VAL A 449 14.65 -2.88 20.29
C VAL A 449 15.77 -3.55 21.06
N HIS A 450 15.86 -3.27 22.34
CA HIS A 450 16.97 -3.69 23.19
C HIS A 450 16.81 -5.12 23.72
N ASN A 451 17.92 -5.86 23.80
CA ASN A 451 17.95 -7.18 24.41
C ASN A 451 17.38 -7.15 25.84
N ALA A 452 16.64 -8.19 26.22
CA ALA A 452 16.01 -8.28 27.55
C ALA A 452 17.06 -8.23 28.67
N LEU A 453 18.18 -8.94 28.52
CA LEU A 453 19.26 -9.02 29.52
C LEU A 453 20.19 -7.81 29.50
N LEU A 454 20.35 -7.16 28.35
CA LEU A 454 21.38 -6.13 28.15
C LEU A 454 20.88 -4.98 27.27
N HIS A 455 20.63 -3.83 27.89
CA HIS A 455 20.24 -2.63 27.16
C HIS A 455 21.37 -2.13 26.26
N GLY A 456 21.05 -1.63 25.07
CA GLY A 456 22.04 -1.18 24.08
C GLY A 456 22.53 -2.28 23.14
N HIS A 457 22.07 -3.53 23.32
CA HIS A 457 22.43 -4.67 22.48
C HIS A 457 21.24 -5.19 21.69
N THR A 458 21.52 -5.80 20.54
CA THR A 458 20.50 -6.38 19.67
C THR A 458 19.70 -7.48 20.38
N SER A 459 18.40 -7.50 20.12
CA SER A 459 17.51 -8.62 20.42
C SER A 459 17.32 -9.54 19.22
N GLY A 460 17.98 -9.26 18.08
CA GLY A 460 17.73 -9.94 16.81
C GLY A 460 16.46 -9.45 16.12
N GLY A 461 16.30 -9.75 14.83
CA GLY A 461 15.17 -9.27 14.04
C GLY A 461 14.70 -10.26 12.98
N SER A 462 13.52 -10.07 12.39
CA SER A 462 12.69 -8.87 12.52
C SER A 462 11.55 -8.96 13.54
N SER A 463 11.34 -10.10 14.20
CA SER A 463 10.36 -10.25 15.30
C SER A 463 10.98 -9.85 16.65
N SER A 464 11.65 -8.69 16.66
CA SER A 464 12.50 -8.21 17.75
C SER A 464 11.69 -7.96 19.03
N GLY A 465 10.62 -7.18 18.93
CA GLY A 465 9.71 -6.92 20.05
C GLY A 465 9.08 -8.20 20.60
N SER A 466 8.64 -9.10 19.72
CA SER A 466 8.02 -10.37 20.11
C SER A 466 8.93 -11.19 21.03
N ALA A 467 10.20 -11.32 20.67
CA ALA A 467 11.16 -12.10 21.46
C ALA A 467 11.49 -11.43 22.80
N VAL A 468 11.64 -10.10 22.82
CA VAL A 468 11.95 -9.37 24.05
C VAL A 468 10.83 -9.45 25.06
N LEU A 469 9.57 -9.34 24.62
CA LEU A 469 8.42 -9.44 25.53
C LEU A 469 8.33 -10.82 26.21
N VAL A 470 8.51 -11.90 25.45
CA VAL A 470 8.49 -13.28 25.97
C VAL A 470 9.70 -13.54 26.87
N ALA A 471 10.90 -13.13 26.46
CA ALA A 471 12.10 -13.29 27.27
C ALA A 471 12.01 -12.51 28.59
N SER A 472 11.47 -11.29 28.54
CA SER A 472 11.28 -10.46 29.73
C SER A 472 10.27 -11.09 30.70
N HIS A 473 9.19 -11.69 30.17
CA HIS A 473 8.24 -12.46 30.99
C HIS A 473 8.94 -13.64 31.69
N ALA A 474 9.72 -14.43 30.94
CA ALA A 474 10.44 -15.58 31.46
C ALA A 474 11.46 -15.20 32.54
N LEU A 475 12.23 -14.12 32.31
CA LEU A 475 13.21 -13.61 33.28
C LEU A 475 12.54 -13.13 34.57
N ARG A 476 11.42 -12.42 34.47
CA ARG A 476 10.62 -12.01 35.65
C ARG A 476 10.12 -13.22 36.43
N LYS A 477 9.60 -14.24 35.74
CA LYS A 477 9.16 -15.49 36.37
C LYS A 477 10.32 -16.24 37.04
N ALA A 478 11.53 -16.12 36.49
CA ALA A 478 12.76 -16.65 37.07
C ALA A 478 13.36 -15.77 38.20
N GLY A 479 12.65 -14.73 38.66
CA GLY A 479 13.03 -13.92 39.82
C GLY A 479 13.90 -12.71 39.51
N ARG A 480 14.11 -12.35 38.24
CA ARG A 480 14.84 -11.12 37.87
C ARG A 480 13.97 -9.88 38.10
N SER A 481 14.19 -9.23 39.26
CA SER A 481 13.43 -8.05 39.70
C SER A 481 13.80 -6.77 38.95
N ASP A 482 14.95 -6.73 38.26
CA ASP A 482 15.40 -5.59 37.45
C ASP A 482 14.69 -5.50 36.09
N ILE A 483 14.00 -6.55 35.67
CA ILE A 483 13.15 -6.53 34.47
C ILE A 483 11.81 -5.90 34.81
N SER A 484 11.62 -4.65 34.38
CA SER A 484 10.37 -3.90 34.52
C SER A 484 9.56 -3.92 33.21
N GLY A 485 8.33 -3.41 33.27
CA GLY A 485 7.46 -3.30 32.10
C GLY A 485 6.42 -4.41 31.98
N GLN A 486 5.36 -4.15 31.23
CA GLN A 486 4.38 -5.16 30.85
C GLN A 486 4.95 -6.11 29.78
N THR A 487 4.61 -7.40 29.91
CA THR A 487 5.18 -8.50 29.11
C THR A 487 4.07 -9.46 28.66
N VAL A 488 4.40 -10.46 27.84
CA VAL A 488 3.49 -11.54 27.43
C VAL A 488 4.15 -12.90 27.56
N GLU A 489 3.33 -13.93 27.76
CA GLU A 489 3.82 -15.31 27.87
C GLU A 489 4.24 -15.88 26.52
N LEU A 490 3.54 -15.49 25.46
CA LEU A 490 3.69 -16.03 24.12
C LEU A 490 3.72 -14.90 23.09
N ALA A 491 4.31 -15.12 21.92
CA ALA A 491 4.22 -14.17 20.82
C ALA A 491 4.20 -14.87 19.46
N VAL A 492 3.63 -14.17 18.47
CA VAL A 492 3.60 -14.59 17.07
C VAL A 492 4.52 -13.68 16.27
N GLY A 493 5.45 -14.28 15.52
CA GLY A 493 6.35 -13.58 14.62
C GLY A 493 6.24 -14.06 13.18
N THR A 494 6.99 -13.42 12.28
CA THR A 494 7.19 -13.88 10.90
C THR A 494 8.66 -14.13 10.62
N ASP A 495 8.96 -15.11 9.76
CA ASP A 495 10.32 -15.58 9.47
C ASP A 495 10.55 -15.70 7.95
N GLN A 496 11.34 -14.76 7.40
CA GLN A 496 11.72 -14.72 5.98
C GLN A 496 13.13 -15.24 5.72
N ALA A 497 14.01 -15.05 6.69
CA ALA A 497 15.43 -15.42 6.63
C ALA A 497 15.99 -15.77 8.02
N GLY A 498 15.15 -16.13 8.99
CA GLY A 498 15.49 -16.30 10.41
C GLY A 498 14.73 -15.41 11.37
N SER A 499 13.72 -14.66 10.91
CA SER A 499 13.13 -13.57 11.71
C SER A 499 12.28 -13.99 12.91
N VAL A 500 12.03 -15.28 13.11
CA VAL A 500 11.54 -15.84 14.39
C VAL A 500 12.69 -16.46 15.18
N ARG A 501 13.57 -17.21 14.48
CA ARG A 501 14.65 -18.00 15.10
C ARG A 501 15.82 -17.16 15.63
N ASN A 502 16.29 -16.18 14.87
CA ASN A 502 17.36 -15.27 15.28
C ASN A 502 17.01 -14.49 16.55
N PRO A 503 15.86 -13.77 16.63
CA PRO A 503 15.54 -13.06 17.85
C PRO A 503 15.28 -13.99 19.05
N ALA A 504 14.76 -15.20 18.81
CA ALA A 504 14.68 -16.23 19.85
C ALA A 504 16.06 -16.66 20.36
N SER A 505 17.03 -16.88 19.46
CA SER A 505 18.43 -17.19 19.80
C SER A 505 19.07 -16.10 20.66
N TYR A 506 18.99 -14.83 20.24
CA TYR A 506 19.57 -13.71 20.99
C TYR A 506 18.89 -13.44 22.33
N SER A 507 17.62 -13.83 22.48
CA SER A 507 16.81 -13.60 23.68
C SER A 507 16.76 -14.81 24.61
N GLY A 508 17.35 -15.95 24.23
CA GLY A 508 17.40 -17.16 25.05
C GLY A 508 16.04 -17.83 25.24
N ILE A 509 15.19 -17.80 24.21
CA ILE A 509 13.86 -18.43 24.19
C ILE A 509 13.72 -19.36 22.99
N TYR A 510 12.60 -20.07 22.90
CA TYR A 510 12.27 -20.91 21.75
C TYR A 510 11.63 -20.09 20.64
N GLY A 511 11.98 -20.39 19.40
CA GLY A 511 11.34 -19.81 18.21
C GLY A 511 11.27 -20.84 17.10
N LEU A 512 10.06 -21.18 16.68
CA LEU A 512 9.82 -22.16 15.62
C LEU A 512 9.42 -21.45 14.33
N LYS A 513 10.16 -21.72 13.25
CA LYS A 513 9.70 -21.50 11.88
C LYS A 513 9.09 -22.83 11.39
N PRO A 514 7.76 -22.96 11.30
CA PRO A 514 7.12 -24.21 10.88
C PRO A 514 7.46 -24.58 9.43
N THR A 515 7.03 -25.76 8.99
CA THR A 515 7.05 -26.13 7.56
C THR A 515 6.35 -25.06 6.72
N PHE A 516 6.93 -24.74 5.55
CA PHE A 516 6.30 -23.80 4.61
C PHE A 516 4.88 -24.25 4.24
N GLY A 517 3.90 -23.36 4.40
CA GLY A 517 2.49 -23.66 4.12
C GLY A 517 1.71 -24.32 5.26
N LEU A 518 2.34 -24.64 6.41
CA LEU A 518 1.60 -25.22 7.55
C LEU A 518 0.72 -24.18 8.28
N VAL A 519 1.26 -22.97 8.48
CA VAL A 519 0.55 -21.84 9.10
C VAL A 519 0.26 -20.80 8.03
N PRO A 520 -0.99 -20.31 7.90
CA PRO A 520 -1.34 -19.33 6.87
C PRO A 520 -0.64 -17.99 7.11
N TYR A 521 -0.26 -17.33 6.01
CA TYR A 521 0.30 -15.99 5.97
C TYR A 521 -0.76 -14.91 5.64
N THR A 522 -2.03 -15.31 5.49
CA THR A 522 -3.19 -14.44 5.26
C THR A 522 -3.25 -13.29 6.26
N GLY A 523 -3.32 -12.06 5.77
CA GLY A 523 -3.35 -10.86 6.61
C GLY A 523 -2.00 -10.47 7.23
N ALA A 524 -0.87 -11.03 6.79
CA ALA A 524 0.46 -10.55 7.13
C ALA A 524 1.14 -9.88 5.92
N ALA A 525 1.92 -8.82 6.15
CA ALA A 525 2.67 -8.15 5.09
C ALA A 525 3.75 -9.09 4.53
N SER A 526 3.69 -9.32 3.22
CA SER A 526 4.56 -10.26 2.51
C SER A 526 5.88 -9.63 2.11
N MET A 527 6.99 -10.29 2.39
CA MET A 527 8.29 -9.89 1.83
C MET A 527 8.50 -10.51 0.46
N THR A 528 8.25 -11.81 0.35
CA THR A 528 8.05 -12.51 -0.92
C THR A 528 7.38 -13.85 -0.62
N PRO A 529 6.33 -14.22 -1.37
CA PRO A 529 5.54 -15.42 -1.09
C PRO A 529 6.35 -16.71 -0.90
N MET A 530 7.49 -16.85 -1.58
CA MET A 530 8.35 -18.04 -1.51
C MET A 530 8.93 -18.33 -0.11
N ILE A 531 9.13 -17.29 0.71
CA ILE A 531 9.92 -17.39 1.95
C ILE A 531 9.16 -16.91 3.17
N ASP A 532 7.90 -16.54 3.04
CA ASP A 532 7.10 -16.00 4.13
C ASP A 532 6.59 -17.14 5.03
N HIS A 533 6.94 -17.10 6.33
CA HIS A 533 6.43 -18.02 7.35
C HIS A 533 5.89 -17.22 8.54
N VAL A 534 4.81 -17.70 9.16
CA VAL A 534 4.37 -17.28 10.51
C VAL A 534 4.80 -18.34 11.52
N GLY A 535 5.30 -17.94 12.68
CA GLY A 535 5.83 -18.87 13.67
C GLY A 535 5.70 -18.41 15.12
N PRO A 536 5.60 -19.35 16.08
CA PRO A 536 5.49 -19.03 17.50
C PRO A 536 6.85 -18.73 18.16
N LEU A 537 6.81 -17.86 19.17
CA LEU A 537 7.87 -17.63 20.15
C LEU A 537 7.33 -17.88 21.56
N ALA A 538 8.08 -18.64 22.36
CA ALA A 538 7.73 -18.97 23.74
C ALA A 538 8.98 -19.27 24.57
N ALA A 539 8.85 -19.21 25.90
CA ALA A 539 9.93 -19.57 26.82
C ALA A 539 10.10 -21.10 27.00
N ASP A 540 9.13 -21.88 26.53
CA ASP A 540 9.06 -23.33 26.68
C ASP A 540 8.38 -24.02 25.47
N LEU A 541 8.52 -25.35 25.39
CA LEU A 541 7.95 -26.14 24.29
C LEU A 541 6.43 -26.26 24.36
N GLU A 542 5.85 -26.14 25.55
CA GLU A 542 4.41 -26.10 25.78
C GLU A 542 3.79 -24.90 25.08
N GLY A 543 4.39 -23.71 25.24
CA GLY A 543 3.96 -22.51 24.54
C GLY A 543 4.12 -22.59 23.03
N ILE A 544 5.24 -23.15 22.54
CA ILE A 544 5.45 -23.38 21.10
C ILE A 544 4.37 -24.31 20.53
N SER A 545 4.12 -25.44 21.20
CA SER A 545 3.17 -26.45 20.74
C SER A 545 1.74 -25.92 20.74
N ALA A 546 1.35 -25.19 21.79
CA ALA A 546 0.01 -24.62 21.91
C ALA A 546 -0.27 -23.56 20.83
N LEU A 547 0.67 -22.64 20.59
CA LEU A 547 0.51 -21.66 19.51
C LEU A 547 0.52 -22.32 18.12
N LEU A 548 1.42 -23.28 17.87
CA LEU A 548 1.46 -23.98 16.58
C LEU A 548 0.14 -24.69 16.30
N GLU A 549 -0.39 -25.43 17.28
CA GLU A 549 -1.66 -26.16 17.15
C GLU A 549 -2.86 -25.23 16.96
N ALA A 550 -2.86 -24.07 17.62
CA ALA A 550 -3.88 -23.05 17.42
C ALA A 550 -3.82 -22.43 16.01
N MET A 551 -2.62 -22.09 15.53
CA MET A 551 -2.45 -21.32 14.29
C MET A 551 -2.46 -22.16 13.02
N ALA A 552 -2.05 -23.44 13.05
CA ALA A 552 -1.85 -24.25 11.86
C ALA A 552 -3.15 -24.65 11.13
N GLY A 553 -3.01 -24.97 9.84
CA GLY A 553 -4.06 -25.58 9.00
C GLY A 553 -4.59 -24.66 7.90
N TYR A 554 -4.98 -25.26 6.79
CA TYR A 554 -5.49 -24.58 5.58
C TYR A 554 -6.61 -23.59 5.90
N ASP A 555 -6.52 -22.38 5.33
CA ASP A 555 -7.49 -21.31 5.57
C ASP A 555 -8.32 -20.90 4.35
N GLY A 556 -7.99 -21.40 3.16
CA GLY A 556 -8.70 -21.09 1.92
C GLY A 556 -8.27 -19.79 1.23
N PHE A 557 -7.37 -19.01 1.81
CA PHE A 557 -6.97 -17.69 1.29
C PHE A 557 -5.51 -17.59 0.90
N ASP A 558 -4.62 -18.42 1.48
CA ASP A 558 -3.18 -18.33 1.24
C ASP A 558 -2.70 -19.33 0.18
N ALA A 559 -2.31 -18.81 -0.99
CA ALA A 559 -1.70 -19.59 -2.07
C ALA A 559 -0.38 -20.29 -1.71
N ARG A 560 0.25 -19.95 -0.58
CA ARG A 560 1.45 -20.66 -0.08
C ARG A 560 1.11 -22.06 0.45
N MET A 561 -0.14 -22.30 0.82
CA MET A 561 -0.61 -23.55 1.37
C MET A 561 -0.89 -24.53 0.22
N SER A 562 -0.12 -25.61 0.16
CA SER A 562 -0.24 -26.65 -0.87
C SER A 562 -1.23 -27.75 -0.43
N PRO A 563 -1.56 -28.72 -1.32
CA PRO A 563 -2.44 -29.85 -0.97
C PRO A 563 -1.97 -30.70 0.23
N GLU A 564 -0.69 -30.64 0.59
CA GLU A 564 -0.13 -31.29 1.78
C GLU A 564 -0.49 -30.57 3.09
N SER A 565 -0.95 -29.31 3.02
CA SER A 565 -1.36 -28.55 4.19
C SER A 565 -2.61 -29.19 4.81
N PRO A 566 -2.61 -29.52 6.11
CA PRO A 566 -3.76 -30.16 6.73
C PRO A 566 -4.94 -29.20 6.76
N LEU A 567 -6.15 -29.69 6.46
CA LEU A 567 -7.36 -28.98 6.85
C LEU A 567 -7.36 -28.73 8.37
N ARG A 568 -8.04 -27.67 8.82
CA ARG A 568 -8.05 -27.27 10.24
C ARG A 568 -8.36 -28.42 11.21
N GLN A 569 -9.33 -29.26 10.87
CA GLN A 569 -9.73 -30.44 11.66
C GLN A 569 -8.72 -31.60 11.67
N ASN A 570 -7.75 -31.58 10.75
CA ASN A 570 -6.71 -32.60 10.59
C ASN A 570 -5.33 -32.10 11.06
N VAL A 571 -5.27 -30.92 11.69
CA VAL A 571 -4.05 -30.41 12.31
C VAL A 571 -3.61 -31.38 13.40
N LYS A 572 -2.31 -31.68 13.46
CA LYS A 572 -1.75 -32.60 14.46
C LYS A 572 -1.93 -32.00 15.86
N PRO A 573 -2.31 -32.80 16.88
CA PRO A 573 -2.42 -32.35 18.26
C PRO A 573 -1.02 -32.23 18.90
N TYR A 574 -0.26 -31.22 18.51
CA TYR A 574 1.13 -30.99 18.94
C TYR A 574 1.29 -30.96 20.47
N CYS A 575 0.34 -30.39 21.22
CA CYS A 575 0.35 -30.40 22.67
C CYS A 575 0.30 -31.82 23.24
N ALA A 576 -0.63 -32.65 22.77
CA ALA A 576 -0.77 -34.02 23.22
C ALA A 576 0.45 -34.87 22.81
N MET A 577 0.99 -34.65 21.61
CA MET A 577 2.21 -35.32 21.15
C MET A 577 3.42 -34.97 22.02
N LEU A 578 3.60 -33.70 22.40
CA LEU A 578 4.66 -33.28 23.32
C LEU A 578 4.53 -33.96 24.69
N GLN A 579 3.31 -34.01 25.24
CA GLN A 579 3.07 -34.67 26.52
C GLN A 579 3.37 -36.17 26.48
N ALA A 580 2.99 -36.86 25.39
CA ALA A 580 3.33 -38.26 25.20
C ALA A 580 4.85 -38.48 25.20
N VAL A 581 5.61 -37.66 24.45
CA VAL A 581 7.08 -37.71 24.42
C VAL A 581 7.68 -37.47 25.80
N ARG A 582 7.20 -36.47 26.56
CA ARG A 582 7.70 -36.23 27.93
C ARG A 582 7.38 -37.40 28.88
N GLY A 583 6.22 -38.04 28.73
CA GLY A 583 5.85 -39.24 29.48
C GLY A 583 6.80 -40.40 29.21
N GLU A 584 7.09 -40.66 27.92
CA GLU A 584 8.07 -41.67 27.49
C GLU A 584 9.44 -41.42 28.12
N LEU A 585 9.97 -40.20 28.01
CA LEU A 585 11.28 -39.81 28.54
C LEU A 585 11.36 -39.91 30.07
N SER A 586 10.26 -39.65 30.78
CA SER A 586 10.21 -39.76 32.25
C SER A 586 10.20 -41.22 32.72
N SER A 587 9.63 -42.13 31.92
CA SER A 587 9.50 -43.54 32.25
C SER A 587 10.75 -44.39 32.01
N SER A 588 11.67 -43.94 31.15
CA SER A 588 12.88 -44.68 30.78
C SER A 588 14.13 -43.76 30.84
N PRO A 589 14.69 -43.51 32.04
CA PRO A 589 15.70 -42.46 32.26
C PRO A 589 17.08 -42.72 31.63
N GLY A 590 17.33 -43.93 31.10
CA GLY A 590 18.65 -44.39 30.68
C GLY A 590 18.85 -44.59 29.18
N LEU A 591 17.79 -44.54 28.38
CA LEU A 591 17.81 -44.78 26.93
C LEU A 591 16.62 -44.01 26.33
N GLY A 592 16.80 -42.75 25.97
CA GLY A 592 15.80 -42.04 25.17
C GLY A 592 15.59 -42.74 23.82
N PRO A 593 14.57 -42.34 23.02
CA PRO A 593 14.45 -42.86 21.66
C PRO A 593 15.78 -42.59 20.93
N GLY A 594 16.38 -43.63 20.34
CA GLY A 594 17.69 -43.57 19.69
C GLY A 594 17.67 -42.71 18.41
N LEU A 595 17.48 -41.40 18.57
CA LEU A 595 17.50 -40.44 17.48
C LEU A 595 18.92 -40.33 16.93
N ARG A 596 19.00 -40.29 15.60
CA ARG A 596 20.21 -39.95 14.87
C ARG A 596 20.21 -38.46 14.62
N VAL A 597 21.15 -37.75 15.23
CA VAL A 597 21.26 -36.29 15.20
C VAL A 597 22.45 -35.89 14.33
N GLY A 598 22.18 -35.18 13.24
CA GLY A 598 23.20 -34.75 12.28
C GLY A 598 23.75 -33.37 12.57
N LEU A 599 25.03 -33.24 12.94
CA LEU A 599 25.73 -31.95 12.94
C LEU A 599 26.06 -31.57 11.49
N LEU A 600 25.42 -30.52 10.96
CA LEU A 600 25.63 -30.10 9.57
C LEU A 600 26.96 -29.36 9.42
N LYS A 601 27.97 -30.04 8.86
CA LYS A 601 29.38 -29.57 8.82
C LYS A 601 29.53 -28.14 8.32
N GLU A 602 28.91 -27.83 7.20
CA GLU A 602 29.00 -26.53 6.53
C GLU A 602 28.44 -25.38 7.37
N SER A 603 27.45 -25.65 8.22
CA SER A 603 26.82 -24.62 9.07
C SER A 603 27.74 -24.09 10.17
N PHE A 604 28.78 -24.87 10.53
CA PHE A 604 29.79 -24.47 11.49
C PHE A 604 30.95 -23.73 10.84
N THR A 605 30.97 -23.54 9.52
CA THR A 605 32.06 -22.84 8.81
C THR A 605 31.59 -21.61 8.04
N VAL A 606 30.32 -21.22 8.20
CA VAL A 606 29.79 -20.00 7.58
C VAL A 606 30.53 -18.75 8.04
N ALA A 607 30.68 -17.80 7.13
CA ALA A 607 31.33 -16.52 7.43
C ALA A 607 30.55 -15.75 8.51
N GLY A 608 31.28 -15.19 9.48
CA GLY A 608 30.72 -14.41 10.59
C GLY A 608 30.28 -15.22 11.82
N LEU A 609 30.40 -16.55 11.79
CA LEU A 609 30.16 -17.40 12.98
C LEU A 609 31.31 -17.26 13.99
N SER A 610 31.01 -16.78 15.20
CA SER A 610 31.97 -16.65 16.28
C SER A 610 32.32 -17.99 16.93
N ASP A 611 33.53 -18.08 17.47
CA ASP A 611 34.06 -19.32 18.07
C ASP A 611 33.33 -19.71 19.36
N ASP A 612 32.86 -18.74 20.14
CA ASP A 612 32.07 -18.97 21.35
C ASP A 612 30.71 -19.61 21.02
N VAL A 613 30.00 -19.11 20.01
CA VAL A 613 28.75 -19.71 19.52
C VAL A 613 29.01 -21.11 18.96
N ARG A 614 30.03 -21.25 18.11
CA ARG A 614 30.40 -22.54 17.49
C ARG A 614 30.68 -23.60 18.55
N SER A 615 31.51 -23.28 19.53
CA SER A 615 31.88 -24.19 20.62
C SER A 615 30.69 -24.50 21.53
N THR A 616 29.91 -23.49 21.92
CA THR A 616 28.71 -23.64 22.77
C THR A 616 27.70 -24.59 22.13
N VAL A 617 27.37 -24.38 20.85
CA VAL A 617 26.40 -25.23 20.13
C VAL A 617 26.93 -26.65 20.00
N THR A 618 28.20 -26.82 19.61
CA THR A 618 28.81 -28.15 19.43
C THR A 618 28.84 -28.92 20.75
N GLN A 619 29.24 -28.26 21.83
CA GLN A 619 29.31 -28.87 23.16
C GLN A 619 27.91 -29.21 23.67
N ALA A 620 26.96 -28.28 23.61
CA ALA A 620 25.59 -28.51 24.06
C ALA A 620 24.92 -29.67 23.31
N ALA A 621 25.07 -29.71 21.99
CA ALA A 621 24.54 -30.81 21.18
C ALA A 621 25.13 -32.15 21.64
N ARG A 622 26.47 -32.26 21.72
CA ARG A 622 27.15 -33.51 22.13
C ARG A 622 26.78 -33.93 23.54
N THR A 623 26.78 -33.00 24.49
CA THR A 623 26.53 -33.29 25.90
C THR A 623 25.08 -33.68 26.12
N TYR A 624 24.10 -32.91 25.64
CA TYR A 624 22.71 -33.12 26.00
C TYR A 624 22.05 -34.21 25.16
N PHE A 625 22.25 -34.25 23.83
CA PHE A 625 21.76 -35.38 23.05
C PHE A 625 22.48 -36.70 23.42
N GLY A 626 23.79 -36.64 23.71
CA GLY A 626 24.54 -37.81 24.17
C GLY A 626 24.03 -38.34 25.51
N ALA A 627 23.75 -37.46 26.48
CA ALA A 627 23.16 -37.84 27.76
C ALA A 627 21.76 -38.47 27.62
N ALA A 628 21.00 -38.08 26.58
CA ALA A 628 19.71 -38.69 26.26
C ALA A 628 19.82 -40.00 25.44
N GLY A 629 21.03 -40.47 25.13
CA GLY A 629 21.27 -41.72 24.39
C GLY A 629 21.16 -41.59 22.87
N CYS A 630 21.20 -40.38 22.32
CA CYS A 630 21.14 -40.16 20.88
C CYS A 630 22.51 -40.38 20.21
N ALA A 631 22.49 -40.82 18.96
CA ALA A 631 23.70 -40.94 18.13
C ALA A 631 23.96 -39.61 17.40
N LEU A 632 25.09 -38.96 17.69
CA LEU A 632 25.51 -37.78 16.94
C LEU A 632 26.44 -38.18 15.80
N VAL A 633 26.11 -37.74 14.59
CA VAL A 633 26.93 -37.95 13.39
C VAL A 633 27.14 -36.62 12.68
N GLU A 634 28.26 -36.46 12.00
CA GLU A 634 28.44 -35.30 11.13
C GLU A 634 27.85 -35.58 9.76
N VAL A 635 27.04 -34.65 9.25
CA VAL A 635 26.38 -34.74 7.94
C VAL A 635 26.86 -33.59 7.07
N SER A 636 27.10 -33.86 5.78
CA SER A 636 27.58 -32.85 4.83
C SER A 636 26.49 -32.53 3.81
N VAL A 637 26.17 -31.25 3.69
CA VAL A 637 25.41 -30.69 2.58
C VAL A 637 26.19 -29.51 2.03
N PRO A 638 27.13 -29.72 1.08
CA PRO A 638 28.01 -28.67 0.57
C PRO A 638 27.25 -27.44 0.03
N MET A 639 26.04 -27.65 -0.50
CA MET A 639 25.15 -26.59 -0.97
C MET A 639 24.66 -25.64 0.12
N HIS A 640 24.77 -26.01 1.40
CA HIS A 640 24.41 -25.12 2.52
C HIS A 640 25.15 -23.78 2.44
N LEU A 641 26.45 -23.80 2.09
CA LEU A 641 27.26 -22.58 1.89
C LEU A 641 26.77 -21.74 0.70
N GLN A 642 26.09 -22.35 -0.27
CA GLN A 642 25.45 -21.64 -1.39
C GLN A 642 24.04 -21.16 -1.04
N GLY A 643 23.46 -21.62 0.06
CA GLY A 643 22.09 -21.32 0.47
C GLY A 643 21.78 -19.82 0.49
N PRO A 644 22.63 -18.94 1.08
CA PRO A 644 22.41 -17.49 1.05
C PRO A 644 22.44 -16.89 -0.36
N ILE A 645 23.28 -17.43 -1.25
CA ILE A 645 23.37 -16.99 -2.65
C ILE A 645 22.09 -17.39 -3.39
N ILE A 646 21.63 -18.63 -3.20
CA ILE A 646 20.40 -19.16 -3.79
C ILE A 646 19.19 -18.36 -3.29
N TRP A 647 19.09 -18.13 -1.98
CA TRP A 647 18.05 -17.32 -1.36
C TRP A 647 18.03 -15.92 -1.96
N THR A 648 19.19 -15.27 -2.09
CA THR A 648 19.29 -13.91 -2.64
C THR A 648 18.85 -13.87 -4.10
N ALA A 649 19.36 -14.78 -4.93
CA ALA A 649 19.05 -14.82 -6.36
C ALA A 649 17.59 -15.19 -6.65
N ALA A 650 16.95 -15.99 -5.78
CA ALA A 650 15.56 -16.42 -5.94
C ALA A 650 14.54 -15.40 -5.41
N THR A 651 14.97 -14.39 -4.65
CA THR A 651 14.03 -13.49 -3.94
C THR A 651 14.21 -12.03 -4.33
N ARG A 652 15.44 -11.53 -4.49
CA ARG A 652 15.71 -10.12 -4.82
C ARG A 652 15.08 -9.62 -6.13
N PRO A 653 14.92 -10.42 -7.20
CA PRO A 653 14.32 -9.95 -8.45
C PRO A 653 12.84 -9.51 -8.35
N SER A 654 12.14 -9.90 -7.28
CA SER A 654 10.71 -9.62 -7.08
C SER A 654 10.35 -9.12 -5.67
N MET A 655 11.31 -9.07 -4.75
CA MET A 655 11.06 -8.73 -3.33
C MET A 655 10.53 -7.31 -3.13
N SER A 656 10.96 -6.31 -3.91
CA SER A 656 10.47 -4.93 -3.75
C SER A 656 9.01 -4.82 -4.19
N SER A 657 8.62 -5.54 -5.24
CA SER A 657 7.23 -5.63 -5.71
C SER A 657 6.28 -6.11 -4.60
N HIS A 658 6.67 -7.12 -3.83
CA HIS A 658 5.83 -7.61 -2.73
C HIS A 658 5.96 -6.73 -1.48
N LEU A 659 7.20 -6.54 -1.01
CA LEU A 659 7.48 -5.92 0.27
C LEU A 659 7.15 -4.43 0.34
N CYS A 660 7.50 -3.68 -0.71
CA CYS A 660 7.40 -2.22 -0.71
C CYS A 660 6.15 -1.74 -1.46
N GLN A 661 5.80 -2.38 -2.57
CA GLN A 661 4.67 -1.96 -3.42
C GLN A 661 3.33 -2.62 -3.04
N GLY A 662 3.34 -3.66 -2.21
CA GLY A 662 2.12 -4.39 -1.85
C GLY A 662 1.53 -5.21 -3.01
N ARG A 663 2.34 -5.61 -4.00
CA ARG A 663 1.86 -6.41 -5.15
C ARG A 663 1.56 -7.86 -4.73
N PRO A 664 0.45 -8.45 -5.21
CA PRO A 664 0.16 -9.85 -4.99
C PRO A 664 1.11 -10.77 -5.79
N SER A 665 1.09 -12.06 -5.48
CA SER A 665 1.96 -13.08 -6.09
C SER A 665 1.54 -13.52 -7.50
N GLY A 666 0.43 -12.99 -8.02
CA GLY A 666 -0.25 -13.51 -9.21
C GLY A 666 -1.17 -14.73 -8.93
N HIS A 667 -1.13 -15.28 -7.72
CA HIS A 667 -2.11 -16.26 -7.23
C HIS A 667 -3.08 -15.57 -6.27
N LEU A 668 -4.24 -16.20 -6.03
CA LEU A 668 -5.21 -15.70 -5.06
C LEU A 668 -4.57 -15.67 -3.67
N SER A 669 -4.43 -14.47 -3.11
CA SER A 669 -3.86 -14.23 -1.79
C SER A 669 -4.53 -13.03 -1.16
N TYR A 670 -4.88 -13.12 0.12
CA TYR A 670 -5.44 -12.00 0.87
C TYR A 670 -4.34 -11.29 1.68
N LEU A 671 -3.77 -10.24 1.09
CA LEU A 671 -2.78 -9.37 1.74
C LEU A 671 -3.47 -8.35 2.67
N PRO A 672 -2.75 -7.77 3.66
CA PRO A 672 -3.28 -6.69 4.49
C PRO A 672 -3.81 -5.51 3.64
N PRO A 673 -5.10 -5.14 3.77
CA PRO A 673 -5.65 -3.98 3.07
C PRO A 673 -4.97 -2.67 3.52
N GLY A 674 -4.71 -1.77 2.58
CA GLY A 674 -4.18 -0.43 2.87
C GLY A 674 -2.70 -0.35 3.28
N VAL A 675 -1.98 -1.47 3.41
CA VAL A 675 -0.56 -1.48 3.77
C VAL A 675 0.32 -1.35 2.53
N ARG A 676 0.47 -0.11 2.05
CA ARG A 676 1.39 0.25 0.95
C ARG A 676 1.95 1.65 1.17
N ILE A 677 3.15 1.90 0.64
CA ILE A 677 3.72 3.24 0.53
C ILE A 677 3.40 3.84 -0.85
N ASP A 678 3.58 5.15 -1.00
CA ASP A 678 3.45 5.79 -2.32
C ASP A 678 4.49 5.24 -3.30
N TRP A 679 4.04 4.94 -4.53
CA TRP A 679 4.90 4.41 -5.59
C TRP A 679 4.70 5.17 -6.91
N PRO A 680 5.77 5.51 -7.65
CA PRO A 680 7.19 5.29 -7.33
C PRO A 680 7.66 6.09 -6.11
N PRO A 681 8.71 5.65 -5.40
CA PRO A 681 9.16 6.30 -4.18
C PRO A 681 9.72 7.70 -4.47
N SER A 682 9.36 8.68 -3.63
CA SER A 682 9.86 10.05 -3.71
C SER A 682 11.30 10.19 -3.16
N GLN A 683 11.95 11.33 -3.43
CA GLN A 683 13.23 11.67 -2.78
C GLN A 683 13.13 11.61 -1.25
N GLY A 684 12.01 12.07 -0.68
CA GLY A 684 11.78 11.99 0.77
C GLY A 684 11.65 10.55 1.29
N THR A 685 11.05 9.66 0.49
CA THR A 685 11.01 8.21 0.80
C THR A 685 12.41 7.62 0.80
N TYR A 686 13.21 7.93 -0.22
CA TYR A 686 14.62 7.51 -0.28
C TYR A 686 15.43 8.01 0.92
N ASP A 687 15.30 9.29 1.28
CA ASP A 687 16.04 9.89 2.40
C ASP A 687 15.66 9.23 3.73
N THR A 688 14.35 9.01 3.95
CA THR A 688 13.81 8.37 5.15
C THR A 688 14.28 6.93 5.28
N LEU A 689 14.18 6.13 4.20
CA LEU A 689 14.61 4.73 4.22
C LEU A 689 16.14 4.62 4.32
N THR A 690 16.90 5.46 3.64
CA THR A 690 18.36 5.48 3.75
C THR A 690 18.80 5.86 5.16
N ALA A 691 18.12 6.80 5.82
CA ALA A 691 18.40 7.19 7.19
C ALA A 691 18.07 6.06 8.19
N ASN A 692 16.95 5.35 8.03
CA ASN A 692 16.49 4.31 8.96
C ASN A 692 17.04 2.91 8.63
N ASN A 693 16.71 2.39 7.43
CA ASN A 693 17.13 1.08 6.96
C ASN A 693 17.56 1.09 5.47
N PRO A 694 18.84 1.38 5.16
CA PRO A 694 19.33 1.40 3.78
C PRO A 694 19.26 0.03 3.10
N ALA A 695 19.03 -1.07 3.84
CA ALA A 695 18.82 -2.38 3.25
C ALA A 695 17.59 -2.39 2.35
N VAL A 696 16.52 -1.67 2.72
CA VAL A 696 15.26 -1.55 1.95
C VAL A 696 15.52 -0.91 0.59
N VAL A 697 16.30 0.18 0.55
CA VAL A 697 16.72 0.84 -0.70
C VAL A 697 17.53 -0.11 -1.57
N ASN A 698 18.43 -0.89 -0.97
CA ASN A 698 19.16 -1.93 -1.70
C ASN A 698 18.23 -3.00 -2.30
N ILE A 699 17.12 -3.36 -1.65
CA ILE A 699 16.11 -4.27 -2.22
C ILE A 699 15.48 -3.66 -3.47
N MET A 700 15.06 -2.40 -3.39
CA MET A 700 14.45 -1.67 -4.50
C MET A 700 15.40 -1.61 -5.71
N LEU A 701 16.66 -1.21 -5.47
CA LEU A 701 17.67 -1.12 -6.53
C LEU A 701 18.05 -2.50 -7.10
N SER A 702 18.09 -3.56 -6.27
CA SER A 702 18.39 -4.92 -6.71
C SER A 702 17.33 -5.47 -7.68
N GLU A 703 16.05 -5.18 -7.42
CA GLU A 703 14.96 -5.57 -8.32
C GLU A 703 15.06 -4.84 -9.65
N LEU A 704 15.24 -3.51 -9.64
CA LEU A 704 15.40 -2.71 -10.87
C LEU A 704 16.62 -3.17 -11.68
N PHE A 705 17.77 -3.35 -11.04
CA PHE A 705 18.97 -3.90 -11.67
C PHE A 705 18.72 -5.27 -12.30
N SER A 706 17.97 -6.15 -11.62
CA SER A 706 17.65 -7.48 -12.14
C SER A 706 16.76 -7.40 -13.38
N LYS A 707 15.79 -6.48 -13.42
CA LYS A 707 14.88 -6.27 -14.55
C LYS A 707 15.57 -5.63 -15.76
N GLU A 708 16.51 -4.71 -15.53
CA GLU A 708 17.18 -3.95 -16.59
C GLU A 708 18.42 -4.67 -17.16
N VAL A 709 19.21 -5.31 -16.30
CA VAL A 709 20.56 -5.79 -16.67
C VAL A 709 20.64 -7.30 -16.80
N ARG A 710 19.72 -8.05 -16.17
CA ARG A 710 19.74 -9.51 -16.16
C ARG A 710 18.61 -10.10 -16.98
N LYS A 711 18.82 -11.34 -17.43
CA LYS A 711 17.80 -12.07 -18.16
C LYS A 711 16.73 -12.60 -17.19
N PRO A 712 15.43 -12.53 -17.52
CA PRO A 712 14.36 -13.03 -16.66
C PRO A 712 14.46 -14.52 -16.30
N ASP A 713 15.10 -15.34 -17.15
CA ASP A 713 15.26 -16.78 -16.91
C ASP A 713 16.24 -17.12 -15.76
N LEU A 714 17.01 -16.13 -15.27
CA LEU A 714 17.91 -16.30 -14.14
C LEU A 714 17.15 -16.54 -12.83
N GLU A 715 16.03 -15.84 -12.59
CA GLU A 715 15.17 -16.06 -11.41
C GLU A 715 14.59 -17.48 -11.47
N ALA A 716 14.12 -17.92 -12.64
CA ALA A 716 13.67 -19.31 -12.86
C ALA A 716 14.79 -20.34 -12.60
N LYS A 717 16.03 -20.03 -12.97
CA LYS A 717 17.19 -20.87 -12.63
C LYS A 717 17.46 -20.88 -11.12
N ALA A 718 17.32 -19.74 -10.43
CA ALA A 718 17.47 -19.66 -8.99
C ALA A 718 16.39 -20.49 -8.27
N HIS A 719 15.14 -20.50 -8.77
CA HIS A 719 14.08 -21.37 -8.25
C HIS A 719 14.43 -22.86 -8.43
N ARG A 720 14.98 -23.25 -9.59
CA ARG A 720 15.50 -24.62 -9.78
C ARG A 720 16.64 -24.95 -8.79
N LYS A 721 17.51 -23.99 -8.49
CA LYS A 721 18.53 -24.14 -7.43
C LYS A 721 17.93 -24.28 -6.03
N VAL A 722 16.78 -23.66 -5.75
CA VAL A 722 16.04 -23.89 -4.49
C VAL A 722 15.56 -25.34 -4.41
N PHE A 723 15.03 -25.91 -5.50
CA PHE A 723 14.65 -27.33 -5.53
C PHE A 723 15.84 -28.26 -5.32
N GLU A 724 16.98 -27.97 -5.96
CA GLU A 724 18.23 -28.74 -5.77
C GLU A 724 18.71 -28.67 -4.31
N LEU A 725 18.72 -27.49 -3.70
CA LEU A 725 19.09 -27.31 -2.30
C LEU A 725 18.12 -28.03 -1.35
N ARG A 726 16.82 -28.02 -1.66
CA ARG A 726 15.80 -28.75 -0.90
C ARG A 726 16.05 -30.25 -0.96
N ALA A 727 16.27 -30.79 -2.16
CA ALA A 727 16.58 -32.22 -2.34
C ALA A 727 17.85 -32.64 -1.58
N ALA A 728 18.86 -31.76 -1.50
CA ALA A 728 20.08 -32.04 -0.76
C ALA A 728 19.85 -32.12 0.76
N TYR A 729 18.98 -31.28 1.34
CA TYR A 729 18.58 -31.42 2.74
C TYR A 729 17.65 -32.61 2.97
N ASP A 730 16.69 -32.86 2.07
CA ASP A 730 15.80 -34.02 2.14
C ASP A 730 16.64 -35.31 2.17
N ALA A 731 17.65 -35.45 1.30
CA ALA A 731 18.58 -36.60 1.30
C ALA A 731 19.40 -36.71 2.60
N ALA A 732 19.91 -35.60 3.13
CA ALA A 732 20.60 -35.60 4.42
C ALA A 732 19.68 -36.07 5.57
N LEU A 733 18.41 -35.68 5.55
CA LEU A 733 17.39 -36.07 6.52
C LEU A 733 16.86 -37.51 6.28
N GLU A 734 17.33 -38.24 5.27
CA GLU A 734 17.15 -39.69 5.19
C GLU A 734 18.16 -40.43 6.09
N GLU A 735 19.34 -39.85 6.31
CA GLU A 735 20.42 -40.44 7.13
C GLU A 735 20.31 -40.13 8.62
N VAL A 736 19.61 -39.04 8.97
CA VAL A 736 19.40 -38.56 10.33
C VAL A 736 17.97 -38.12 10.54
N ASP A 737 17.51 -38.10 11.78
CA ASP A 737 16.15 -37.66 12.12
C ASP A 737 16.03 -36.13 12.11
N VAL A 738 17.08 -35.45 12.57
CA VAL A 738 17.17 -33.98 12.58
C VAL A 738 18.59 -33.52 12.26
N LEU A 739 18.69 -32.33 11.66
CA LEU A 739 19.94 -31.60 11.46
C LEU A 739 20.08 -30.53 12.53
N ILE A 740 21.33 -30.29 12.94
CA ILE A 740 21.71 -29.28 13.93
C ILE A 740 22.63 -28.26 13.28
N THR A 741 22.34 -26.97 13.51
CA THR A 741 23.20 -25.84 13.15
C THR A 741 23.27 -24.83 14.29
N PRO A 742 24.29 -23.96 14.36
CA PRO A 742 24.17 -22.70 15.10
C PRO A 742 23.02 -21.86 14.52
N CYS A 743 22.25 -21.17 15.37
CA CYS A 743 21.15 -20.31 14.90
C CYS A 743 21.63 -18.91 14.52
N ALA A 744 21.87 -18.04 15.51
CA ALA A 744 22.53 -16.76 15.30
C ALA A 744 24.04 -16.97 15.18
N SER A 745 24.73 -16.13 14.40
CA SER A 745 26.17 -16.27 14.16
C SER A 745 27.04 -15.75 15.31
N THR A 746 26.48 -14.96 16.21
CA THR A 746 27.15 -14.39 17.39
C THR A 746 26.19 -14.37 18.58
N VAL A 747 26.70 -14.11 19.78
CA VAL A 747 25.87 -13.57 20.86
C VAL A 747 25.39 -12.15 20.55
N ALA A 748 24.46 -11.63 21.34
CA ALA A 748 23.94 -10.28 21.14
C ALA A 748 25.10 -9.26 21.14
N MET A 749 25.21 -8.49 20.07
CA MET A 749 26.19 -7.42 19.92
C MET A 749 25.57 -6.04 20.21
N PRO A 750 26.38 -5.02 20.54
CA PRO A 750 25.89 -3.65 20.64
C PRO A 750 25.15 -3.20 19.38
N HIS A 751 24.15 -2.35 19.53
CA HIS A 751 23.53 -1.69 18.37
C HIS A 751 24.59 -0.87 17.61
N PRO A 752 24.47 -0.76 16.28
CA PRO A 752 25.38 0.07 15.50
C PRO A 752 25.29 1.53 15.96
N LYS A 753 26.36 2.30 15.74
CA LYS A 753 26.38 3.74 15.97
C LYS A 753 25.26 4.42 15.16
N GLU A 754 24.80 5.56 15.67
CA GLU A 754 23.77 6.36 15.01
C GLU A 754 24.12 6.67 13.54
N ALA A 755 23.09 6.85 12.72
CA ALA A 755 23.25 7.14 11.29
C ALA A 755 24.03 8.45 11.05
N VAL A 756 24.04 9.35 12.02
CA VAL A 756 24.79 10.61 12.03
C VAL A 756 25.48 10.76 13.38
N VAL A 757 26.80 10.97 13.38
CA VAL A 757 27.58 11.29 14.58
C VAL A 757 28.35 12.57 14.31
N ASP A 758 28.21 13.58 15.17
CA ASP A 758 28.85 14.89 15.04
C ASP A 758 28.63 15.55 13.66
N GLY A 759 27.42 15.40 13.10
CA GLY A 759 27.05 15.92 11.78
C GLY A 759 27.61 15.13 10.59
N LYS A 760 28.36 14.05 10.82
CA LYS A 760 28.88 13.16 9.77
C LYS A 760 28.00 11.92 9.62
N LYS A 761 27.56 11.63 8.39
CA LYS A 761 26.79 10.41 8.08
C LYS A 761 27.69 9.18 8.12
N THR A 762 27.26 8.15 8.84
CA THR A 762 27.90 6.83 8.82
C THR A 762 27.69 6.18 7.45
N PRO A 763 28.74 5.69 6.76
CA PRO A 763 28.62 5.09 5.43
C PRO A 763 27.64 3.90 5.40
N ILE A 764 26.92 3.74 4.29
CA ILE A 764 25.92 2.66 4.11
C ILE A 764 26.54 1.27 4.32
N LEU A 765 27.73 1.02 3.76
CA LEU A 765 28.40 -0.27 3.90
C LEU A 765 28.76 -0.61 5.35
N GLU A 766 29.13 0.38 6.15
CA GLU A 766 29.42 0.16 7.58
C GLU A 766 28.13 -0.21 8.34
N ARG A 767 27.03 0.49 8.05
CA ARG A 767 25.71 0.23 8.67
C ARG A 767 25.11 -1.11 8.27
N LEU A 768 25.32 -1.56 7.04
CA LEU A 768 24.87 -2.88 6.56
C LEU A 768 25.83 -4.00 6.97
N GLY A 769 27.12 -3.69 7.15
CA GLY A 769 28.18 -4.64 7.45
C GLY A 769 27.91 -5.49 8.68
N VAL A 770 27.29 -4.91 9.72
CA VAL A 770 26.95 -5.61 10.97
C VAL A 770 25.93 -6.75 10.79
N ALA A 771 25.11 -6.70 9.73
CA ALA A 771 24.12 -7.71 9.43
C ALA A 771 24.61 -8.78 8.43
N VAL A 772 25.80 -8.60 7.84
CA VAL A 772 26.36 -9.53 6.86
C VAL A 772 26.64 -10.87 7.53
N GLY A 773 26.12 -11.94 6.94
CA GLY A 773 26.29 -13.30 7.46
C GLY A 773 25.34 -13.69 8.59
N ALA A 774 24.59 -12.75 9.19
CA ALA A 774 23.70 -13.00 10.32
C ALA A 774 22.52 -13.95 9.99
N THR A 775 22.27 -14.23 8.72
CA THR A 775 21.23 -15.17 8.25
C THR A 775 21.77 -16.39 7.52
N SER A 776 23.09 -16.60 7.49
CA SER A 776 23.71 -17.64 6.65
C SER A 776 23.22 -19.05 6.99
N ASN A 777 22.99 -19.32 8.28
CA ASN A 777 22.47 -20.61 8.75
C ASN A 777 20.94 -20.68 8.77
N THR A 778 20.22 -19.56 8.66
CA THR A 778 18.76 -19.52 8.83
C THR A 778 18.00 -19.43 7.51
N CYS A 779 18.44 -18.59 6.58
CA CYS A 779 17.75 -18.34 5.32
C CYS A 779 17.67 -19.55 4.35
N PRO A 780 18.62 -20.52 4.32
CA PRO A 780 18.49 -21.69 3.46
C PRO A 780 17.24 -22.52 3.79
N PHE A 781 16.84 -22.55 5.06
CA PHE A 781 15.65 -23.29 5.51
C PHE A 781 14.33 -22.56 5.24
N ASN A 782 14.37 -21.24 4.94
CA ASN A 782 13.18 -20.50 4.48
C ASN A 782 12.81 -20.88 3.05
N VAL A 783 13.77 -20.81 2.12
CA VAL A 783 13.53 -21.15 0.70
C VAL A 783 13.28 -22.63 0.47
N THR A 784 13.93 -23.50 1.26
CA THR A 784 13.68 -24.94 1.15
C THR A 784 12.42 -25.39 1.89
N GLY A 785 11.91 -24.59 2.83
CA GLY A 785 10.63 -24.82 3.50
C GLY A 785 10.66 -25.82 4.66
N HIS A 786 11.83 -26.34 5.04
CA HIS A 786 12.00 -27.25 6.18
C HIS A 786 11.63 -26.57 7.50
N PRO A 787 10.95 -27.26 8.44
CA PRO A 787 10.70 -26.73 9.78
C PRO A 787 12.02 -26.60 10.54
N ALA A 788 12.18 -25.48 11.24
CA ALA A 788 13.41 -25.18 11.99
C ALA A 788 13.09 -24.46 13.29
N MET A 789 13.61 -24.96 14.41
CA MET A 789 13.41 -24.37 15.75
C MET A 789 14.74 -23.91 16.33
N SER A 790 14.80 -22.67 16.81
CA SER A 790 15.87 -22.23 17.71
C SER A 790 15.55 -22.68 19.14
N VAL A 791 16.49 -23.34 19.80
CA VAL A 791 16.42 -23.78 21.19
C VAL A 791 17.57 -23.18 22.00
N PRO A 792 17.34 -22.65 23.23
CA PRO A 792 18.41 -22.14 24.07
C PRO A 792 19.38 -23.26 24.47
N CYS A 793 20.66 -23.13 24.11
CA CYS A 793 21.65 -24.20 24.28
C CYS A 793 22.84 -23.84 25.17
N GLY A 794 22.95 -22.58 25.61
CA GLY A 794 24.03 -22.14 26.49
C GLY A 794 24.19 -20.63 26.45
N PHE A 795 25.35 -20.17 26.90
CA PHE A 795 25.70 -18.76 26.95
C PHE A 795 27.08 -18.55 26.34
N GLY A 796 27.23 -17.45 25.61
CA GLY A 796 28.52 -16.90 25.20
C GLY A 796 28.72 -15.53 25.85
N THR A 797 29.74 -14.82 25.38
CA THR A 797 30.18 -13.59 26.03
C THR A 797 30.51 -12.53 24.99
N ASP A 798 29.88 -11.36 25.11
CA ASP A 798 30.35 -10.17 24.40
C ASP A 798 31.62 -9.65 25.11
N PRO A 799 32.78 -9.54 24.43
CA PRO A 799 33.99 -9.00 25.03
C PRO A 799 33.83 -7.61 25.66
N SER A 800 32.85 -6.81 25.20
CA SER A 800 32.57 -5.49 25.78
C SER A 800 31.83 -5.54 27.12
N ARG A 801 31.15 -6.67 27.43
CA ARG A 801 30.37 -6.91 28.65
C ARG A 801 30.59 -8.33 29.17
N PRO A 802 31.82 -8.67 29.62
CA PRO A 802 32.16 -10.02 30.06
C PRO A 802 31.43 -10.45 31.35
N ASP A 803 30.82 -9.49 32.05
CA ASP A 803 30.04 -9.68 33.28
C ASP A 803 28.63 -10.23 33.04
N ILE A 804 28.12 -10.17 31.80
CA ILE A 804 26.76 -10.61 31.48
C ILE A 804 26.83 -11.77 30.47
N PRO A 805 26.50 -13.01 30.88
CA PRO A 805 26.39 -14.12 29.94
C PRO A 805 25.21 -13.90 29.00
N LEU A 806 25.46 -13.99 27.69
CA LEU A 806 24.46 -13.73 26.66
C LEU A 806 23.99 -15.04 26.02
N PRO A 807 22.68 -15.24 25.77
CA PRO A 807 22.16 -16.50 25.27
C PRO A 807 22.70 -16.89 23.90
N VAL A 808 22.88 -18.20 23.71
CA VAL A 808 23.19 -18.84 22.43
C VAL A 808 22.07 -19.83 22.08
N GLY A 809 21.61 -19.76 20.82
CA GLY A 809 20.61 -20.67 20.27
C GLY A 809 21.21 -21.70 19.32
N MET A 810 20.80 -22.95 19.49
CA MET A 810 21.02 -24.04 18.54
C MET A 810 19.77 -24.20 17.68
N GLN A 811 19.92 -24.45 16.38
CA GLN A 811 18.80 -24.75 15.51
C GLN A 811 18.63 -26.27 15.36
N ILE A 812 17.40 -26.75 15.50
CA ILE A 812 16.97 -28.12 15.17
C ILE A 812 16.11 -28.06 13.91
N ILE A 813 16.51 -28.76 12.85
CA ILE A 813 15.85 -28.77 11.55
C ILE A 813 15.34 -30.18 11.27
N GLY A 814 14.07 -30.28 10.87
CA GLY A 814 13.41 -31.55 10.57
C GLY A 814 12.97 -31.66 9.13
N ARG A 815 12.35 -32.79 8.80
CA ARG A 815 11.72 -33.05 7.50
C ARG A 815 10.49 -32.17 7.31
N ARG A 816 10.20 -31.79 6.07
CA ARG A 816 8.96 -31.06 5.73
C ARG A 816 7.74 -31.89 6.16
N TRP A 817 6.76 -31.22 6.76
CA TRP A 817 5.52 -31.80 7.29
C TRP A 817 5.70 -32.74 8.49
N LYS A 818 6.89 -32.69 9.12
CA LYS A 818 7.27 -33.44 10.32
C LYS A 818 7.67 -32.50 11.47
N ASP A 819 6.97 -31.37 11.62
CA ASP A 819 7.19 -30.39 12.68
C ASP A 819 7.18 -31.00 14.09
N GLU A 820 6.39 -32.06 14.29
CA GLU A 820 6.36 -32.85 15.53
C GLU A 820 7.70 -33.54 15.85
N GLU A 821 8.48 -33.92 14.83
CA GLU A 821 9.81 -34.52 15.02
C GLU A 821 10.81 -33.48 15.53
N VAL A 822 10.67 -32.22 15.09
CA VAL A 822 11.47 -31.09 15.61
C VAL A 822 11.14 -30.82 17.09
N ILE A 823 9.85 -30.79 17.43
CA ILE A 823 9.39 -30.63 18.82
C ILE A 823 9.87 -31.81 19.68
N ARG A 824 9.79 -33.04 19.18
CA ARG A 824 10.30 -34.24 19.86
C ARG A 824 11.80 -34.15 20.12
N ALA A 825 12.59 -33.79 19.12
CA ALA A 825 14.05 -33.64 19.26
C ALA A 825 14.41 -32.54 20.28
N ALA A 826 13.67 -31.43 20.31
CA ALA A 826 13.83 -30.40 21.32
C ALA A 826 13.51 -30.92 22.74
N ALA A 827 12.45 -31.71 22.91
CA ALA A 827 12.10 -32.31 24.21
C ALA A 827 13.17 -33.33 24.68
N VAL A 828 13.73 -34.11 23.75
CA VAL A 828 14.86 -35.02 24.03
C VAL A 828 16.10 -34.23 24.45
N PHE A 829 16.39 -33.11 23.79
CA PHE A 829 17.48 -32.22 24.17
C PHE A 829 17.29 -31.62 25.58
N GLU A 830 16.08 -31.14 25.91
CA GLU A 830 15.78 -30.65 27.26
C GLU A 830 15.96 -31.72 28.33
N HIS A 831 15.51 -32.96 28.05
CA HIS A 831 15.66 -34.09 28.96
C HIS A 831 17.15 -34.45 29.17
N GLY A 832 17.91 -34.51 28.08
CA GLY A 832 19.36 -34.71 28.13
C GLY A 832 20.09 -33.65 28.96
N ARG A 833 19.67 -32.38 28.86
CA ARG A 833 20.17 -31.30 29.72
C ARG A 833 19.86 -31.54 31.20
N GLN A 834 18.66 -32.00 31.53
CA GLN A 834 18.28 -32.35 32.91
C GLN A 834 19.14 -33.52 33.44
N LEU A 835 19.38 -34.55 32.63
CA LEU A 835 20.23 -35.69 33.00
C LEU A 835 21.68 -35.26 33.23
N ALA A 836 22.26 -34.49 32.31
CA ALA A 836 23.64 -34.00 32.42
C ALA A 836 23.84 -33.14 33.68
N ASN A 837 22.89 -32.26 33.99
CA ASN A 837 22.96 -31.40 35.19
C ASN A 837 22.86 -32.21 36.50
N LYS A 838 22.02 -33.26 36.53
CA LYS A 838 21.92 -34.16 37.71
C LYS A 838 23.21 -34.93 37.96
N CYS A 839 23.89 -35.37 36.90
CA CYS A 839 25.19 -36.05 37.02
C CYS A 839 26.29 -35.11 37.57
N GLN A 840 26.25 -33.82 37.23
CA GLN A 840 27.21 -32.82 37.74
C GLN A 840 26.96 -32.44 39.21
N SER A 841 25.73 -32.54 39.73
CA SER A 841 25.41 -32.27 41.14
C SER A 841 25.69 -33.42 42.11
N ASN A 842 26.02 -34.62 41.59
CA ASN A 842 26.34 -35.82 42.37
C ASN A 842 27.84 -36.14 42.42
N VAL A 843 28.68 -35.23 41.90
CA VAL A 843 30.14 -35.23 41.97
C VAL A 843 30.56 -33.99 42.77
#